data_AF-C5LZT0-F1
#
_entry.id   AF-C5LZT0-F1
#
_cell.length_a   1.000
_cell.length_b   1.000
_cell.length_c   1.000
_cell.angle_alpha   90.00
_cell.angle_beta   90.00
_cell.angle_gamma   90.00
#
_symmetry.space_group_name_H-M   'P 1'
#
loop_
_entity.id
_entity.type
_entity.pdbx_description
1 polymer ?
#
loop_
_entity_poly.entity_id
_entity_poly.type
_entity_poly.pdbx_seq_one_letter_code
_entity_poly.pdbx_strand_id
1 'polypeptide(L)'
;MPSDTPQDGRSKPQLARSFSIIQAHNEQRSELLDVLSDVKTKVQDRLGIVDFPLPQFILIGKQSVGKSRLIEALAGEQFNFVSGTMGSRRPTVLEFRNVQQNKNSRWYIMDKKTNKWQEHPLYEVTQIIGEAHESLGATVTDDPVYVRVESPFCVDMQIVDLPGFRDFALDKEKQQLADQIDNLVQRFMQDTRNVMICVEEAGDAANLSTLSRCKRLDPGFQRTILIRNKLDKYYRDLTAQNVNDWLNGFGDLPDNLSKFCMTLPHWKDKEECPKPFAELREDMNKQDVAQLRSKGASERFASTIGFDNFTKYMERRIEVMFAQAIGPVLKKLKDLKQQNLEKEESMKDEIENTNPAQIVSTVRDVGMSFAHCLNHVMEGFVRSDAGRLTLEDELIAFAAYEEGEGADFMMLPSEDFASLNDYIDYLRNDIKVPAFDVEINGGAQFRRLMYEVEVFLRFSEIGVETKKKDVIQARGVSMGSVTWRDVVVKLLCTEALIPMKSRIQYAAERIKWFFISQKDAVVNFMLSIKGSADEQMFSLLYTKHVKLMLENEMIKQLVYKTYDDACARQLEQFMELFDNTLASTFSNPWVFLKRGSSGLENLENDERDDGDTSSRSSKQNDSDSTDDGFDDMQLPTFEDTKKRIPMEIESRSGIETTLSHWLGRIPMEPQQIDEAVEKVQMLVLKTFSFIRSQISDQIELFAESFFKLPMMRRLEDDMSNIQMTNVDTETYRVRREYLEGEFKTIEKTLASLNECIDKLQGFALKAQAKMRIAFTLHDKPGSLVEALSIFSRRGISLSHVSNRCSPLEPYKAMFHVHFRGAWESAKTREVLEELRPLTLDGQLFKIAAPDVPWFPRHISDLDQFSKSTLDAGDQLESDHPGFTDPEYRARREEIAKVASKYRGADGPVPQIEYTEKEVATWGYVWDELTKLYPRHACKEHNDALQALTEAGIYGPRKIPQLNELSDFVSARTGFQFRPVTGLLSGRDFLNALAFRVFFSTQYVRHHSVPMYTPEPDVIHELLGHAPMFLNPDFADFTQYIGLASLGASDDVIKKLAACYWFSVEFGLLIDLKGAVKAYGAGVLSSYGELLHSTSPTNPSISIKPWDPEEAANEEYPITKMQPVYFAAKSMEDAKIQMKAYCDRVSRPFHCVYDSESQSVFTDVDVYTRPVAMKYRPVDLSLRESL
;
A
#
# COMPACT_ATOMS: atom_id res chain seq x y z
N MET A 1 45.61 69.68 -55.44
CA MET A 1 46.37 70.69 -54.67
C MET A 1 45.41 71.32 -53.67
N PRO A 2 45.83 71.55 -52.41
CA PRO A 2 45.02 71.26 -51.23
C PRO A 2 44.39 72.50 -50.58
N SER A 3 43.26 72.33 -49.87
CA SER A 3 43.03 72.76 -48.47
C SER A 3 41.55 72.66 -48.03
N ASP A 4 41.38 72.15 -46.80
CA ASP A 4 40.35 72.41 -45.79
C ASP A 4 38.95 71.74 -45.77
N THR A 5 38.91 70.65 -44.97
CA THR A 5 37.86 70.10 -44.07
C THR A 5 36.45 69.72 -44.59
N PRO A 6 35.90 68.60 -44.08
CA PRO A 6 34.75 68.76 -43.17
C PRO A 6 34.69 67.81 -41.96
N GLN A 7 33.95 68.29 -40.98
CA GLN A 7 33.42 67.61 -39.81
C GLN A 7 32.44 66.48 -40.15
N ASP A 8 32.29 65.62 -39.14
CA ASP A 8 31.09 64.91 -38.69
C ASP A 8 30.95 63.42 -39.08
N GLY A 9 31.07 62.59 -38.05
CA GLY A 9 31.01 61.14 -38.08
C GLY A 9 30.35 60.64 -36.80
N ARG A 10 29.02 60.68 -36.75
CA ARG A 10 28.20 59.97 -35.75
C ARG A 10 27.05 59.25 -36.45
N SER A 11 27.08 57.91 -36.43
CA SER A 11 25.91 57.02 -36.29
C SER A 11 26.19 55.56 -36.71
N LYS A 12 27.15 54.86 -36.06
CA LYS A 12 27.18 53.38 -36.06
C LYS A 12 27.72 52.80 -34.74
N PRO A 13 26.92 52.81 -33.64
CA PRO A 13 27.06 51.72 -32.66
C PRO A 13 25.75 51.16 -32.09
N GLN A 14 24.57 51.64 -32.51
CA GLN A 14 23.29 51.16 -31.96
C GLN A 14 22.80 49.83 -32.58
N LEU A 15 23.08 49.55 -33.86
CA LEU A 15 22.63 48.32 -34.52
C LEU A 15 23.35 47.04 -34.03
N ALA A 16 24.65 47.12 -33.68
CA ALA A 16 25.40 45.94 -33.24
C ALA A 16 24.98 45.44 -31.84
N ARG A 17 24.54 46.34 -30.95
CA ARG A 17 24.06 45.99 -29.59
C ARG A 17 22.64 45.43 -29.58
N SER A 18 21.78 45.82 -30.51
CA SER A 18 20.44 45.23 -30.66
C SER A 18 20.50 43.79 -31.21
N PHE A 19 21.48 43.49 -32.07
CA PHE A 19 21.66 42.15 -32.65
C PHE A 19 22.14 41.10 -31.61
N SER A 20 23.06 41.47 -30.70
CA SER A 20 23.55 40.55 -29.66
C SER A 20 22.49 40.19 -28.60
N ILE A 21 21.59 41.13 -28.31
CA ILE A 21 20.48 40.94 -27.35
C ILE A 21 19.42 39.98 -27.89
N ILE A 22 19.14 40.00 -29.20
CA ILE A 22 18.19 39.09 -29.87
C ILE A 22 18.77 37.67 -29.93
N GLN A 23 20.08 37.54 -30.17
CA GLN A 23 20.75 36.24 -30.33
C GLN A 23 20.78 35.42 -29.02
N ALA A 24 21.12 36.05 -27.89
CA ALA A 24 21.12 35.38 -26.58
C ALA A 24 19.72 35.01 -26.07
N HIS A 25 18.68 35.76 -26.49
CA HIS A 25 17.29 35.45 -26.13
C HIS A 25 16.75 34.26 -26.92
N ASN A 26 17.19 34.08 -28.17
CA ASN A 26 16.82 32.94 -29.02
C ASN A 26 17.51 31.64 -28.60
N GLU A 27 18.74 31.69 -28.07
CA GLU A 27 19.48 30.49 -27.61
C GLU A 27 18.82 29.80 -26.40
N GLN A 28 18.42 30.53 -25.36
CA GLN A 28 17.68 29.96 -24.21
C GLN A 28 16.29 29.42 -24.60
N ARG A 29 15.70 29.97 -25.67
CA ARG A 29 14.38 29.57 -26.20
C ARG A 29 14.46 28.31 -27.06
N SER A 30 15.48 28.20 -27.91
CA SER A 30 15.80 26.97 -28.64
C SER A 30 16.08 25.84 -27.64
N GLU A 31 16.89 26.08 -26.60
CA GLU A 31 17.18 25.07 -25.57
C GLU A 31 15.90 24.59 -24.85
N LEU A 32 14.95 25.50 -24.57
CA LEU A 32 13.65 25.15 -23.99
C LEU A 32 12.81 24.27 -24.94
N LEU A 33 12.73 24.63 -26.22
CA LEU A 33 11.96 23.89 -27.23
C LEU A 33 12.60 22.55 -27.60
N ASP A 34 13.92 22.47 -27.57
CA ASP A 34 14.69 21.25 -27.76
C ASP A 34 14.45 20.28 -26.59
N VAL A 35 14.52 20.76 -25.34
CA VAL A 35 14.17 19.95 -24.16
C VAL A 35 12.70 19.50 -24.20
N LEU A 36 11.78 20.37 -24.62
CA LEU A 36 10.36 20.04 -24.74
C LEU A 36 10.10 19.01 -25.85
N SER A 37 10.76 19.14 -26.99
CA SER A 37 10.70 18.18 -28.09
C SER A 37 11.26 16.84 -27.68
N ASP A 38 12.40 16.83 -27.00
CA ASP A 38 13.04 15.61 -26.50
C ASP A 38 12.15 14.88 -25.48
N VAL A 39 11.57 15.62 -24.54
CA VAL A 39 10.64 15.06 -23.54
C VAL A 39 9.37 14.56 -24.22
N LYS A 40 8.78 15.33 -25.14
CA LYS A 40 7.56 14.92 -25.86
C LYS A 40 7.81 13.67 -26.71
N THR A 41 8.91 13.63 -27.45
CA THR A 41 9.30 12.49 -28.29
C THR A 41 9.58 11.26 -27.42
N LYS A 42 10.36 11.38 -26.33
CA LYS A 42 10.64 10.26 -25.42
C LYS A 42 9.41 9.74 -24.68
N VAL A 43 8.50 10.63 -24.28
CA VAL A 43 7.26 10.27 -23.58
C VAL A 43 6.24 9.64 -24.54
N GLN A 44 6.13 10.13 -25.76
CA GLN A 44 5.25 9.54 -26.77
C GLN A 44 5.81 8.21 -27.32
N ASP A 45 7.11 8.11 -27.57
CA ASP A 45 7.73 6.93 -28.20
C ASP A 45 8.00 5.76 -27.23
N ARG A 46 8.36 6.03 -25.96
CA ARG A 46 8.71 4.95 -25.00
C ARG A 46 7.62 4.59 -24.01
N LEU A 47 6.73 5.53 -23.68
CA LEU A 47 5.72 5.33 -22.63
C LEU A 47 4.31 5.11 -23.17
N GLY A 48 4.06 5.30 -24.47
CA GLY A 48 2.74 5.13 -25.09
C GLY A 48 1.68 6.11 -24.56
N ILE A 49 2.10 7.20 -23.91
CA ILE A 49 1.21 8.20 -23.34
C ILE A 49 0.83 9.18 -24.45
N VAL A 50 -0.34 8.95 -25.04
CA VAL A 50 -0.90 9.78 -26.11
C VAL A 50 -1.28 11.18 -25.61
N ASP A 51 -1.51 11.33 -24.29
CA ASP A 51 -2.10 12.53 -23.70
C ASP A 51 -1.12 13.25 -22.73
N PHE A 52 -0.13 13.92 -23.33
CA PHE A 52 0.82 14.79 -22.62
C PHE A 52 0.29 16.24 -22.64
N PRO A 53 0.02 16.86 -21.47
CA PRO A 53 -0.70 18.13 -21.40
C PRO A 53 0.23 19.32 -21.69
N LEU A 54 0.52 19.54 -22.96
CA LEU A 54 1.11 20.80 -23.43
C LEU A 54 -0.01 21.71 -23.93
N PRO A 55 -0.01 23.00 -23.56
CA PRO A 55 -0.99 23.93 -24.09
C PRO A 55 -0.84 24.10 -25.60
N GLN A 56 -1.95 24.04 -26.34
CA GLN A 56 -1.96 24.18 -27.80
C GLN A 56 -2.70 25.46 -28.20
N PHE A 57 -2.19 26.15 -29.21
CA PHE A 57 -2.91 27.26 -29.84
C PHE A 57 -3.79 26.72 -30.95
N ILE A 58 -5.09 26.96 -30.87
CA ILE A 58 -6.06 26.55 -31.88
C ILE A 58 -6.53 27.77 -32.67
N LEU A 59 -6.54 27.66 -33.99
CA LEU A 59 -6.95 28.74 -34.88
C LEU A 59 -8.43 28.65 -35.22
N ILE A 60 -9.20 29.72 -34.98
CA ILE A 60 -10.66 29.74 -35.13
C ILE A 60 -11.09 30.98 -35.91
N GLY A 61 -12.02 30.82 -36.85
CA GLY A 61 -12.57 31.93 -37.64
C GLY A 61 -13.40 31.45 -38.82
N LYS A 62 -14.21 32.34 -39.40
CA LYS A 62 -14.96 32.07 -40.64
C LYS A 62 -14.06 31.79 -41.84
N GLN A 63 -14.60 31.21 -42.91
CA GLN A 63 -13.87 31.06 -44.17
C GLN A 63 -13.45 32.45 -44.72
N SER A 64 -12.26 32.54 -45.31
CA SER A 64 -11.74 33.76 -45.98
C SER A 64 -11.39 34.99 -45.10
N VAL A 65 -11.43 34.88 -43.77
CA VAL A 65 -11.00 35.96 -42.84
C VAL A 65 -9.48 36.15 -42.72
N GLY A 66 -8.70 35.23 -43.27
CA GLY A 66 -7.23 35.28 -43.28
C GLY A 66 -6.51 34.30 -42.35
N LYS A 67 -7.16 33.18 -41.95
CA LYS A 67 -6.56 32.11 -41.14
C LYS A 67 -5.26 31.55 -41.76
N SER A 68 -5.33 31.04 -42.98
CA SER A 68 -4.17 30.49 -43.70
C SER A 68 -3.06 31.54 -43.85
N ARG A 69 -3.43 32.79 -44.11
CA ARG A 69 -2.49 33.92 -44.24
C ARG A 69 -1.79 34.26 -42.92
N LEU A 70 -2.42 34.02 -41.77
CA LEU A 70 -1.79 34.18 -40.46
C LEU A 70 -0.75 33.09 -40.23
N ILE A 71 -1.05 31.85 -40.64
CA ILE A 71 -0.12 30.72 -40.52
C ILE A 71 1.10 30.94 -41.43
N GLU A 72 0.90 31.38 -42.68
CA GLU A 72 1.98 31.79 -43.59
C GLU A 72 2.81 32.94 -42.99
N ALA A 73 2.17 33.92 -42.34
CA ALA A 73 2.85 34.99 -41.61
C ALA A 73 3.68 34.50 -40.41
N LEU A 74 3.22 33.48 -39.71
CA LEU A 74 3.97 32.85 -38.61
C LEU A 74 5.13 31.97 -39.12
N ALA A 75 4.98 31.32 -40.27
CA ALA A 75 6.05 30.56 -40.92
C ALA A 75 7.10 31.43 -41.62
N GLY A 76 6.73 32.66 -42.00
CA GLY A 76 7.62 33.59 -42.70
C GLY A 76 7.74 33.35 -44.21
N GLU A 77 7.03 32.36 -44.75
CA GLU A 77 6.98 32.06 -46.18
C GLU A 77 5.57 31.64 -46.61
N GLN A 78 5.29 31.78 -47.91
CA GLN A 78 4.01 31.39 -48.47
C GLN A 78 4.00 29.90 -48.82
N PHE A 79 2.96 29.20 -48.36
CA PHE A 79 2.66 27.83 -48.77
C PHE A 79 1.15 27.66 -48.85
N ASN A 80 0.68 26.79 -49.75
CA ASN A 80 -0.75 26.51 -49.88
C ASN A 80 -0.99 25.00 -49.75
N PHE A 81 -1.51 24.59 -48.59
CA PHE A 81 -1.85 23.18 -48.35
C PHE A 81 -3.10 22.70 -49.09
N VAL A 82 -3.90 23.61 -49.65
CA VAL A 82 -5.18 23.27 -50.28
C VAL A 82 -5.26 23.88 -51.67
N SER A 83 -4.83 23.12 -52.68
CA SER A 83 -5.05 23.44 -54.09
C SER A 83 -6.41 22.89 -54.56
N GLY A 84 -7.52 23.51 -54.14
CA GLY A 84 -8.85 23.06 -54.60
C GLY A 84 -10.03 23.72 -53.88
N THR A 85 -11.23 23.58 -54.44
CA THR A 85 -12.49 24.18 -53.96
C THR A 85 -13.04 23.56 -52.66
N MET A 86 -12.40 22.53 -52.10
CA MET A 86 -12.99 21.65 -51.07
C MET A 86 -12.67 21.99 -49.60
N GLY A 87 -11.60 22.73 -49.29
CA GLY A 87 -11.22 23.18 -47.92
C GLY A 87 -10.67 22.08 -46.99
N SER A 88 -10.09 22.45 -45.84
CA SER A 88 -9.48 21.51 -44.87
C SER A 88 -10.52 20.57 -44.22
N ARG A 89 -10.19 19.27 -44.10
CA ARG A 89 -11.08 18.19 -43.62
C ARG A 89 -10.62 17.47 -42.33
N ARG A 90 -9.45 17.82 -41.80
CA ARG A 90 -8.85 17.25 -40.59
C ARG A 90 -7.98 18.31 -39.91
N PRO A 91 -7.64 18.18 -38.62
CA PRO A 91 -6.70 19.08 -37.97
C PRO A 91 -5.28 18.94 -38.57
N THR A 92 -4.60 20.07 -38.75
CA THR A 92 -3.19 20.09 -39.17
C THR A 92 -2.36 20.74 -38.07
N VAL A 93 -1.49 19.96 -37.43
CA VAL A 93 -0.61 20.40 -36.35
C VAL A 93 0.70 20.89 -36.95
N LEU A 94 0.94 22.19 -36.87
CA LEU A 94 2.11 22.86 -37.42
C LEU A 94 3.07 23.23 -36.29
N GLU A 95 4.30 22.75 -36.37
CA GLU A 95 5.40 23.06 -35.46
C GLU A 95 6.41 23.98 -36.17
N PHE A 96 6.52 25.23 -35.72
CA PHE A 96 7.48 26.20 -36.25
C PHE A 96 8.69 26.31 -35.33
N ARG A 97 9.90 26.23 -35.91
CA ARG A 97 11.18 26.37 -35.21
C ARG A 97 12.07 27.42 -35.86
N ASN A 98 12.40 28.45 -35.11
CA ASN A 98 13.28 29.53 -35.53
C ASN A 98 14.74 29.07 -35.49
N VAL A 99 15.26 28.60 -36.64
CA VAL A 99 16.64 28.13 -36.76
C VAL A 99 17.46 29.13 -37.57
N GLN A 100 18.16 30.03 -36.88
CA GLN A 100 19.00 31.08 -37.49
C GLN A 100 20.16 30.54 -38.33
N GLN A 101 20.54 29.28 -38.16
CA GLN A 101 21.63 28.62 -38.90
C GLN A 101 21.20 28.20 -40.32
N ASN A 102 19.90 28.06 -40.58
CA ASN A 102 19.37 27.66 -41.88
C ASN A 102 19.26 28.88 -42.83
N LYS A 103 19.73 28.74 -44.07
CA LYS A 103 19.58 29.80 -45.10
C LYS A 103 18.18 29.83 -45.73
N ASN A 104 17.56 28.65 -45.86
CA ASN A 104 16.23 28.45 -46.44
C ASN A 104 15.40 27.57 -45.49
N SER A 105 14.08 27.64 -45.62
CA SER A 105 13.16 26.82 -44.82
C SER A 105 13.27 25.33 -45.14
N ARG A 106 13.23 24.48 -44.11
CA ARG A 106 13.17 23.02 -44.24
C ARG A 106 11.85 22.50 -43.70
N TRP A 107 11.28 21.52 -44.38
CA TRP A 107 9.95 21.00 -44.09
C TRP A 107 9.99 19.51 -43.79
N TYR A 108 9.25 19.10 -42.77
CA TYR A 108 9.19 17.72 -42.30
C TYR A 108 7.75 17.25 -42.10
N ILE A 109 7.49 15.98 -42.42
CA ILE A 109 6.22 15.29 -42.13
C ILE A 109 6.50 14.13 -41.18
N MET A 110 5.63 13.92 -40.19
CA MET A 110 5.71 12.76 -39.29
C MET A 110 5.14 11.50 -39.95
N ASP A 111 5.94 10.46 -40.05
CA ASP A 111 5.46 9.12 -40.41
C ASP A 111 4.85 8.42 -39.19
N LYS A 112 3.54 8.17 -39.20
CA LYS A 112 2.81 7.55 -38.09
C LYS A 112 3.18 6.10 -37.82
N LYS A 113 3.76 5.38 -38.78
CA LYS A 113 4.17 3.98 -38.58
C LYS A 113 5.51 3.88 -37.86
N THR A 114 6.38 4.85 -38.08
CA THR A 114 7.74 4.86 -37.54
C THR A 114 7.96 5.90 -36.45
N ASN A 115 6.99 6.82 -36.24
CA ASN A 115 7.09 8.00 -35.37
C ASN A 115 8.35 8.85 -35.63
N LYS A 116 8.78 8.94 -36.90
CA LYS A 116 9.96 9.71 -37.30
C LYS A 116 9.61 10.83 -38.27
N TRP A 117 10.30 11.96 -38.09
CA TRP A 117 10.24 13.10 -39.02
C TRP A 117 11.02 12.78 -40.30
N GLN A 118 10.38 12.99 -41.44
CA GLN A 118 10.99 12.82 -42.76
C GLN A 118 11.03 14.18 -43.46
N GLU A 119 12.19 14.55 -44.00
CA GLU A 119 12.38 15.82 -44.72
C GLU A 119 11.81 15.71 -46.14
N HIS A 120 11.05 16.71 -46.55
CA HIS A 120 10.46 16.80 -47.88
C HIS A 120 10.59 18.22 -48.45
N PRO A 121 10.74 18.38 -49.78
CA PRO A 121 10.58 19.67 -50.44
C PRO A 121 9.17 20.23 -50.23
N LEU A 122 9.04 21.57 -50.15
CA LEU A 122 7.76 22.24 -49.90
C LEU A 122 6.64 21.79 -50.86
N TYR A 123 6.95 21.60 -52.15
CA TYR A 123 5.98 21.14 -53.15
C TYR A 123 5.40 19.76 -52.81
N GLU A 124 6.25 18.81 -52.40
CA GLU A 124 5.81 17.48 -51.98
C GLU A 124 4.98 17.55 -50.70
N VAL A 125 5.36 18.40 -49.74
CA VAL A 125 4.61 18.58 -48.50
C VAL A 125 3.21 19.11 -48.78
N THR A 126 3.09 20.11 -49.65
CA THR A 126 1.78 20.63 -50.05
C THR A 126 0.92 19.58 -50.76
N GLN A 127 1.55 18.71 -51.57
CA GLN A 127 0.85 17.62 -52.25
C GLN A 127 0.37 16.54 -51.27
N ILE A 128 1.24 16.07 -50.37
CA ILE A 128 0.92 15.03 -49.38
C ILE A 128 -0.21 15.48 -48.46
N ILE A 129 -0.17 16.73 -47.98
CA ILE A 129 -1.22 17.29 -47.11
C ILE A 129 -2.52 17.50 -47.90
N GLY A 130 -2.42 17.99 -49.15
CA GLY A 130 -3.56 18.14 -50.05
C GLY A 130 -4.29 16.80 -50.27
N GLU A 131 -3.55 15.76 -50.66
CA GLU A 131 -4.07 14.39 -50.85
C GLU A 131 -4.67 13.82 -49.55
N ALA A 132 -4.04 14.08 -48.40
CA ALA A 132 -4.57 13.68 -47.10
C ALA A 132 -5.91 14.35 -46.75
N HIS A 133 -6.13 15.60 -47.15
CA HIS A 133 -7.44 16.26 -46.99
C HIS A 133 -8.45 15.78 -48.03
N GLU A 134 -8.05 15.59 -49.29
CA GLU A 134 -8.94 15.19 -50.40
C GLU A 134 -9.44 13.75 -50.25
N SER A 135 -8.62 12.83 -49.73
CA SER A 135 -8.98 11.42 -49.51
C SER A 135 -10.21 11.21 -48.61
N LEU A 136 -10.57 12.19 -47.78
CA LEU A 136 -11.75 12.12 -46.90
C LEU A 136 -13.07 12.50 -47.59
N GLY A 137 -13.01 13.08 -48.81
CA GLY A 137 -14.17 13.50 -49.58
C GLY A 137 -15.13 14.42 -48.82
N ALA A 138 -16.32 13.91 -48.49
CA ALA A 138 -17.39 14.61 -47.78
C ALA A 138 -17.42 14.36 -46.26
N THR A 139 -16.38 13.77 -45.68
CA THR A 139 -16.30 13.45 -44.24
C THR A 139 -15.15 14.17 -43.53
N VAL A 140 -15.22 14.26 -42.20
CA VAL A 140 -14.21 14.89 -41.34
C VAL A 140 -13.67 13.87 -40.33
N THR A 141 -12.38 13.93 -40.04
CA THR A 141 -11.72 13.09 -39.01
C THR A 141 -11.04 13.96 -37.96
N ASP A 142 -10.90 13.43 -36.74
CA ASP A 142 -10.10 14.01 -35.66
C ASP A 142 -8.61 13.63 -35.74
N ASP A 143 -8.24 12.69 -36.63
CA ASP A 143 -6.87 12.24 -36.84
C ASP A 143 -5.98 13.34 -37.49
N PRO A 144 -5.01 13.92 -36.77
CA PRO A 144 -4.25 15.07 -37.24
C PRO A 144 -3.11 14.69 -38.20
N VAL A 145 -2.68 15.64 -39.04
CA VAL A 145 -1.42 15.57 -39.79
C VAL A 145 -0.39 16.47 -39.11
N TYR A 146 0.81 15.95 -38.86
CA TYR A 146 1.89 16.67 -38.19
C TYR A 146 2.92 17.14 -39.21
N VAL A 147 3.21 18.45 -39.19
CA VAL A 147 4.18 19.11 -40.07
C VAL A 147 5.09 19.98 -39.23
N ARG A 148 6.39 19.94 -39.50
CA ARG A 148 7.38 20.80 -38.86
C ARG A 148 8.09 21.65 -39.90
N VAL A 149 8.30 22.93 -39.56
CA VAL A 149 8.99 23.92 -40.39
C VAL A 149 10.15 24.52 -39.59
N GLU A 150 11.35 24.41 -40.13
CA GLU A 150 12.55 25.03 -39.58
C GLU A 150 12.99 26.18 -40.48
N SER A 151 12.89 27.42 -40.01
CA SER A 151 13.18 28.62 -40.82
C SER A 151 13.74 29.76 -39.97
N PRO A 152 14.64 30.63 -40.48
CA PRO A 152 15.09 31.81 -39.74
C PRO A 152 13.98 32.88 -39.59
N PHE A 153 12.92 32.81 -40.39
CA PHE A 153 11.86 33.82 -40.48
C PHE A 153 10.56 33.45 -39.73
N CYS A 154 10.48 32.23 -39.18
CA CYS A 154 9.31 31.74 -38.46
C CYS A 154 9.37 32.05 -36.96
N VAL A 155 8.21 32.03 -36.30
CA VAL A 155 8.12 32.19 -34.84
C VAL A 155 8.18 30.82 -34.18
N ASP A 156 8.90 30.71 -33.07
CA ASP A 156 8.97 29.49 -32.26
C ASP A 156 7.63 29.18 -31.58
N MET A 157 6.78 28.35 -32.20
CA MET A 157 5.47 27.97 -31.66
C MET A 157 4.86 26.75 -32.33
N GLN A 158 3.88 26.12 -31.66
CA GLN A 158 3.01 25.10 -32.24
C GLN A 158 1.57 25.62 -32.35
N ILE A 159 0.96 25.46 -33.52
CA ILE A 159 -0.43 25.83 -33.79
C ILE A 159 -1.18 24.67 -34.43
N VAL A 160 -2.45 24.54 -34.10
CA VAL A 160 -3.37 23.60 -34.72
C VAL A 160 -4.29 24.38 -35.65
N ASP A 161 -4.17 24.12 -36.96
CA ASP A 161 -5.10 24.61 -37.95
C ASP A 161 -6.34 23.73 -37.97
N LEU A 162 -7.49 24.34 -37.71
CA LEU A 162 -8.79 23.67 -37.70
C LEU A 162 -9.61 24.09 -38.93
N PRO A 163 -10.45 23.19 -39.47
CA PRO A 163 -11.37 23.54 -40.54
C PRO A 163 -12.23 24.77 -40.19
N GLY A 164 -12.34 25.72 -41.13
CA GLY A 164 -13.13 26.93 -40.92
C GLY A 164 -14.64 26.70 -40.96
N PHE A 165 -15.39 27.49 -40.20
CA PHE A 165 -16.85 27.49 -40.22
C PHE A 165 -17.39 27.85 -41.62
N ARG A 166 -18.40 27.11 -42.10
CA ARG A 166 -19.09 27.33 -43.37
C ARG A 166 -20.49 27.91 -43.12
N ASP A 167 -20.90 28.87 -43.95
CA ASP A 167 -22.27 29.41 -43.91
C ASP A 167 -23.28 28.44 -44.55
N PHE A 168 -24.55 28.54 -44.15
CA PHE A 168 -25.66 27.65 -44.53
C PHE A 168 -25.68 27.31 -46.03
N ALA A 169 -25.62 26.02 -46.36
CA ALA A 169 -25.70 25.52 -47.72
C ALA A 169 -27.12 25.02 -48.03
N LEU A 170 -27.63 25.28 -49.24
CA LEU A 170 -28.96 24.84 -49.68
C LEU A 170 -29.05 23.31 -49.93
N ASP A 171 -27.91 22.63 -50.01
CA ASP A 171 -27.81 21.18 -50.28
C ASP A 171 -27.65 20.36 -48.99
N LYS A 172 -28.41 19.27 -48.85
CA LYS A 172 -28.42 18.40 -47.66
C LYS A 172 -27.05 17.78 -47.31
N GLU A 173 -26.25 17.42 -48.32
CA GLU A 173 -24.89 16.86 -48.13
C GLU A 173 -23.89 17.91 -47.63
N LYS A 174 -24.00 19.16 -48.11
CA LYS A 174 -23.13 20.26 -47.66
C LYS A 174 -23.46 20.70 -46.23
N GLN A 175 -24.72 20.57 -45.81
CA GLN A 175 -25.15 20.81 -44.43
C GLN A 175 -24.57 19.76 -43.47
N GLN A 176 -24.64 18.47 -43.81
CA GLN A 176 -24.04 17.39 -42.99
C GLN A 176 -22.54 17.59 -42.76
N LEU A 177 -21.82 17.99 -43.80
CA LEU A 177 -20.39 18.30 -43.69
C LEU A 177 -20.12 19.53 -42.82
N ALA A 178 -20.96 20.57 -42.89
CA ALA A 178 -20.85 21.74 -42.01
C ALA A 178 -21.06 21.37 -40.54
N ASP A 179 -22.05 20.52 -40.24
CA ASP A 179 -22.34 20.04 -38.89
C ASP A 179 -21.19 19.18 -38.33
N GLN A 180 -20.56 18.35 -39.17
CA GLN A 180 -19.37 17.55 -38.78
C GLN A 180 -18.17 18.44 -38.46
N ILE A 181 -17.94 19.50 -39.24
CA ILE A 181 -16.89 20.49 -38.97
C ILE A 181 -17.16 21.23 -37.65
N ASP A 182 -18.40 21.68 -37.43
CA ASP A 182 -18.79 22.37 -36.19
C ASP A 182 -18.55 21.47 -34.96
N ASN A 183 -18.92 20.19 -35.04
CA ASN A 183 -18.69 19.21 -33.96
C ASN A 183 -17.19 18.98 -33.67
N LEU A 184 -16.36 18.85 -34.72
CA LEU A 184 -14.91 18.70 -34.55
C LEU A 184 -14.32 19.93 -33.85
N VAL A 185 -14.60 21.13 -34.35
CA VAL A 185 -14.09 22.38 -33.80
C VAL A 185 -14.55 22.58 -32.35
N GLN A 186 -15.81 22.24 -32.04
CA GLN A 186 -16.34 22.36 -30.69
C GLN A 186 -15.60 21.49 -29.67
N ARG A 187 -15.19 20.26 -30.02
CA ARG A 187 -14.38 19.40 -29.12
C ARG A 187 -13.04 20.06 -28.78
N PHE A 188 -12.35 20.61 -29.78
CA PHE A 188 -11.09 21.34 -29.56
C PHE A 188 -11.29 22.62 -28.74
N MET A 189 -12.42 23.31 -28.92
CA MET A 189 -12.76 24.51 -28.15
C MET A 189 -13.13 24.22 -26.68
N GLN A 190 -13.72 23.05 -26.40
CA GLN A 190 -14.12 22.64 -25.05
C GLN A 190 -12.92 22.26 -24.17
N ASP A 191 -11.82 21.79 -24.76
CA ASP A 191 -10.61 21.48 -24.02
C ASP A 191 -10.00 22.76 -23.42
N THR A 192 -9.98 22.83 -22.09
CA THR A 192 -9.49 23.98 -21.32
C THR A 192 -7.99 24.20 -21.45
N ARG A 193 -7.25 23.21 -21.97
CA ARG A 193 -5.80 23.30 -22.25
C ARG A 193 -5.51 24.13 -23.50
N ASN A 194 -6.50 24.31 -24.38
CA ASN A 194 -6.33 24.98 -25.66
C ASN A 194 -6.59 26.49 -25.55
N VAL A 195 -5.67 27.28 -26.11
CA VAL A 195 -5.83 28.73 -26.27
C VAL A 195 -6.36 29.04 -27.66
N MET A 196 -7.45 29.80 -27.70
CA MET A 196 -8.19 30.12 -28.91
C MET A 196 -7.67 31.40 -29.56
N ILE A 197 -7.11 31.31 -30.76
CA ILE A 197 -6.79 32.45 -31.61
C ILE A 197 -7.99 32.69 -32.54
N CYS A 198 -8.82 33.66 -32.19
CA CYS A 198 -10.01 34.04 -32.93
C CYS A 198 -9.66 35.09 -33.99
N VAL A 199 -9.64 34.71 -35.26
CA VAL A 199 -9.38 35.61 -36.39
C VAL A 199 -10.70 36.09 -36.98
N GLU A 200 -10.88 37.41 -37.00
CA GLU A 200 -12.05 38.10 -37.56
C GLU A 200 -11.60 39.24 -38.49
N GLU A 201 -12.47 39.66 -39.40
CA GLU A 201 -12.22 40.86 -40.20
C GLU A 201 -12.39 42.13 -39.36
N ALA A 202 -11.61 43.17 -39.67
CA ALA A 202 -11.71 44.47 -39.04
C ALA A 202 -13.07 45.11 -39.36
N GLY A 203 -13.89 45.27 -38.34
CA GLY A 203 -15.23 45.86 -38.38
C GLY A 203 -15.79 45.98 -36.97
N ASP A 204 -17.00 46.52 -36.79
CA ASP A 204 -17.59 46.74 -35.46
C ASP A 204 -17.75 45.47 -34.61
N ALA A 205 -17.68 45.63 -33.29
CA ALA A 205 -17.74 44.52 -32.33
C ALA A 205 -19.02 43.68 -32.46
N ALA A 206 -20.14 44.31 -32.83
CA ALA A 206 -21.43 43.66 -33.06
C ALA A 206 -21.41 42.62 -34.21
N ASN A 207 -20.45 42.71 -35.13
CA ASN A 207 -20.34 41.83 -36.30
C ASN A 207 -19.40 40.62 -36.06
N LEU A 208 -18.80 40.49 -34.87
CA LEU A 208 -17.83 39.44 -34.51
C LEU A 208 -18.52 38.13 -34.08
N SER A 209 -19.10 37.43 -35.05
CA SER A 209 -19.86 36.19 -34.83
C SER A 209 -19.05 35.02 -34.23
N THR A 210 -17.76 34.88 -34.56
CA THR A 210 -16.89 33.82 -34.04
C THR A 210 -16.53 34.08 -32.58
N LEU A 211 -16.28 35.34 -32.23
CA LEU A 211 -15.98 35.75 -30.85
C LEU A 211 -17.16 35.46 -29.90
N SER A 212 -18.38 35.64 -30.39
CA SER A 212 -19.59 35.27 -29.64
C SER A 212 -19.66 33.77 -29.33
N ARG A 213 -19.15 32.91 -30.23
CA ARG A 213 -19.03 31.47 -29.97
C ARG A 213 -17.97 31.19 -28.90
N CYS A 214 -16.81 31.85 -28.95
CA CYS A 214 -15.77 31.75 -27.92
C CYS A 214 -16.29 32.18 -26.54
N LYS A 215 -17.06 33.27 -26.47
CA LYS A 215 -17.63 33.79 -25.21
C LYS A 215 -18.52 32.77 -24.49
N ARG A 216 -19.20 31.86 -25.21
CA ARG A 216 -20.01 30.81 -24.59
C ARG A 216 -19.19 29.76 -23.83
N LEU A 217 -17.96 29.51 -24.27
CA LEU A 217 -17.05 28.49 -23.70
C LEU A 217 -15.91 29.10 -22.85
N ASP A 218 -15.68 30.41 -22.97
CA ASP A 218 -14.74 31.20 -22.19
C ASP A 218 -15.36 32.57 -21.86
N PRO A 219 -16.32 32.64 -20.90
CA PRO A 219 -17.05 33.88 -20.60
C PRO A 219 -16.17 35.03 -20.14
N GLY A 220 -15.02 34.72 -19.53
CA GLY A 220 -14.04 35.68 -19.06
C GLY A 220 -12.91 35.97 -20.05
N PHE A 221 -12.91 35.38 -21.24
CA PHE A 221 -11.85 35.52 -22.26
C PHE A 221 -10.41 35.26 -21.74
N GLN A 222 -10.24 34.36 -20.78
CA GLN A 222 -8.93 34.08 -20.16
C GLN A 222 -7.98 33.33 -21.10
N ARG A 223 -8.54 32.58 -22.06
CA ARG A 223 -7.82 31.75 -23.03
C ARG A 223 -8.20 32.08 -24.48
N THR A 224 -8.73 33.28 -24.71
CA THR A 224 -9.12 33.76 -26.04
C THR A 224 -8.29 34.98 -26.46
N ILE A 225 -7.72 34.94 -27.66
CA ILE A 225 -6.98 36.04 -28.28
C ILE A 225 -7.73 36.45 -29.54
N LEU A 226 -8.11 37.73 -29.65
CA LEU A 226 -8.81 38.26 -30.81
C LEU A 226 -7.82 38.92 -31.78
N ILE A 227 -7.86 38.52 -33.05
CA ILE A 227 -7.12 39.15 -34.16
C ILE A 227 -8.13 39.78 -35.12
N ARG A 228 -8.07 41.10 -35.27
CA ARG A 228 -8.85 41.88 -36.25
C ARG A 228 -7.98 42.15 -37.48
N ASN A 229 -8.13 41.30 -38.49
CA ASN A 229 -7.36 41.30 -39.72
C ASN A 229 -7.98 42.21 -40.81
N LYS A 230 -7.27 42.47 -41.92
CA LYS A 230 -7.71 43.33 -43.04
C LYS A 230 -7.96 44.79 -42.63
N LEU A 231 -7.11 45.29 -41.73
CA LEU A 231 -7.21 46.65 -41.22
C LEU A 231 -7.09 47.71 -42.33
N ASP A 232 -6.37 47.39 -43.40
CA ASP A 232 -6.26 48.19 -44.62
C ASP A 232 -7.60 48.61 -45.24
N LYS A 233 -8.60 47.72 -45.17
CA LYS A 233 -9.95 47.99 -45.68
C LYS A 233 -10.75 48.91 -44.76
N TYR A 234 -10.36 48.99 -43.48
CA TYR A 234 -11.08 49.72 -42.44
C TYR A 234 -10.48 51.09 -42.10
N TYR A 235 -9.32 51.45 -42.68
CA TYR A 235 -8.67 52.74 -42.40
C TYR A 235 -9.56 53.96 -42.68
N ARG A 236 -10.47 53.87 -43.65
CA ARG A 236 -11.36 54.98 -44.05
C ARG A 236 -12.43 55.26 -43.01
N ASP A 237 -12.85 54.23 -42.27
CA ASP A 237 -13.89 54.33 -41.25
C ASP A 237 -13.33 54.80 -39.89
N LEU A 238 -12.00 54.82 -39.75
CA LEU A 238 -11.29 55.32 -38.57
C LEU A 238 -10.98 56.82 -38.69
N THR A 239 -11.32 57.56 -37.64
CA THR A 239 -11.13 59.00 -37.48
C THR A 239 -10.46 59.29 -36.13
N ALA A 240 -9.96 60.51 -35.94
CA ALA A 240 -9.35 60.92 -34.67
C ALA A 240 -10.30 60.83 -33.47
N GLN A 241 -11.62 60.91 -33.72
CA GLN A 241 -12.62 60.85 -32.68
C GLN A 241 -12.97 59.41 -32.28
N ASN A 242 -12.94 58.43 -33.21
CA ASN A 242 -13.42 57.06 -32.95
C ASN A 242 -12.31 56.00 -32.84
N VAL A 243 -11.06 56.30 -33.23
CA VAL A 243 -9.99 55.29 -33.30
C VAL A 243 -9.69 54.66 -31.94
N ASN A 244 -9.68 55.46 -30.87
CA ASN A 244 -9.41 54.98 -29.52
C ASN A 244 -10.58 54.16 -28.94
N ASP A 245 -11.82 54.53 -29.30
CA ASP A 245 -13.02 53.78 -28.90
C ASP A 245 -13.09 52.46 -29.66
N TRP A 246 -12.77 52.45 -30.96
CA TRP A 246 -12.71 51.25 -31.78
C TRP A 246 -11.61 50.29 -31.33
N LEU A 247 -10.42 50.80 -30.99
CA LEU A 247 -9.32 50.02 -30.40
C LEU A 247 -9.72 49.44 -29.04
N ASN A 248 -10.53 50.18 -28.26
CA ASN A 248 -11.11 49.66 -27.05
C ASN A 248 -12.27 48.66 -27.29
N GLY A 249 -12.81 48.60 -28.50
CA GLY A 249 -13.95 47.74 -28.85
C GLY A 249 -15.31 48.37 -28.54
N PHE A 250 -15.41 49.70 -28.56
CA PHE A 250 -16.60 50.51 -28.28
C PHE A 250 -17.27 50.26 -26.92
N GLY A 251 -16.59 49.59 -25.99
CA GLY A 251 -17.14 49.18 -24.69
C GLY A 251 -17.86 47.82 -24.69
N ASP A 252 -18.09 47.22 -25.86
CA ASP A 252 -18.72 45.90 -25.99
C ASP A 252 -17.72 44.75 -25.76
N LEU A 253 -16.44 45.02 -26.00
CA LEU A 253 -15.35 44.08 -25.75
C LEU A 253 -14.80 44.27 -24.32
N PRO A 254 -14.71 43.20 -23.50
CA PRO A 254 -14.16 43.30 -22.15
C PRO A 254 -12.71 43.81 -22.12
N ASP A 255 -12.35 44.54 -21.05
CA ASP A 255 -11.01 45.10 -20.87
C ASP A 255 -9.92 44.02 -20.72
N ASN A 256 -10.28 42.82 -20.26
CA ASN A 256 -9.38 41.69 -20.07
C ASN A 256 -9.16 40.82 -21.32
N LEU A 257 -9.87 41.10 -22.43
CA LEU A 257 -9.66 40.39 -23.70
C LEU A 257 -8.39 40.87 -24.40
N SER A 258 -7.47 39.93 -24.68
CA SER A 258 -6.28 40.22 -25.48
C SER A 258 -6.65 40.39 -26.95
N LYS A 259 -6.53 41.61 -27.47
CA LYS A 259 -6.99 42.01 -28.81
C LYS A 259 -5.86 42.63 -29.62
N PHE A 260 -5.72 42.22 -30.89
CA PHE A 260 -4.74 42.73 -31.83
C PHE A 260 -5.42 43.16 -33.13
N CYS A 261 -4.96 44.26 -33.73
CA CYS A 261 -5.39 44.69 -35.06
C CYS A 261 -4.19 44.76 -36.01
N MET A 262 -4.33 44.18 -37.20
CA MET A 262 -3.25 44.08 -38.17
C MET A 262 -3.77 43.86 -39.59
N THR A 263 -2.89 44.11 -40.56
CA THR A 263 -3.04 43.77 -41.96
C THR A 263 -2.03 42.68 -42.29
N LEU A 264 -2.51 41.49 -42.64
CA LEU A 264 -1.65 40.41 -43.12
C LEU A 264 -1.27 40.63 -44.61
N PRO A 265 -0.12 40.11 -45.07
CA PRO A 265 0.36 40.31 -46.44
C PRO A 265 -0.66 39.90 -47.51
N HIS A 266 -0.92 40.79 -48.48
CA HIS A 266 -1.83 40.54 -49.61
C HIS A 266 -1.38 41.29 -50.87
N TRP A 267 -1.76 40.78 -52.04
CA TRP A 267 -1.49 41.37 -53.37
C TRP A 267 -2.61 40.95 -54.34
N LYS A 268 -2.58 41.42 -55.59
CA LYS A 268 -3.63 41.11 -56.58
C LYS A 268 -3.59 39.64 -56.98
N ASP A 269 -4.77 39.03 -57.12
CA ASP A 269 -4.92 37.62 -57.50
C ASP A 269 -4.21 37.34 -58.84
N LYS A 270 -3.43 36.24 -58.88
CA LYS A 270 -2.62 35.74 -60.02
C LYS A 270 -1.31 36.48 -60.32
N GLU A 271 -0.91 37.45 -59.52
CA GLU A 271 0.44 38.03 -59.60
C GLU A 271 1.41 37.25 -58.68
N GLU A 272 2.68 37.13 -59.09
CA GLU A 272 3.73 36.60 -58.21
C GLU A 272 3.97 37.56 -57.03
N CYS A 273 4.40 37.01 -55.89
CA CYS A 273 4.64 37.82 -54.70
C CYS A 273 5.65 38.94 -55.03
N PRO A 274 5.29 40.23 -54.88
CA PRO A 274 6.09 41.33 -55.40
C PRO A 274 7.42 41.53 -54.66
N LYS A 275 7.56 40.95 -53.47
CA LYS A 275 8.74 40.98 -52.60
C LYS A 275 8.82 39.69 -51.79
N PRO A 276 9.98 39.36 -51.18
CA PRO A 276 10.04 38.30 -50.17
C PRO A 276 8.96 38.47 -49.11
N PHE A 277 8.29 37.37 -48.75
CA PHE A 277 7.10 37.39 -47.90
C PHE A 277 7.34 38.07 -46.54
N ALA A 278 8.53 37.86 -45.95
CA ALA A 278 8.95 38.50 -44.70
C ALA A 278 9.08 40.04 -44.82
N GLU A 279 9.54 40.56 -45.96
CA GLU A 279 9.63 42.01 -46.20
C GLU A 279 8.25 42.63 -46.39
N LEU A 280 7.35 41.94 -47.11
CA LEU A 280 5.98 42.39 -47.30
C LEU A 280 5.21 42.45 -45.97
N ARG A 281 5.45 41.49 -45.07
CA ARG A 281 4.95 41.48 -43.69
C ARG A 281 5.43 42.68 -42.88
N GLU A 282 6.70 43.05 -43.02
CA GLU A 282 7.27 44.22 -42.35
C GLU A 282 6.68 45.54 -42.88
N ASP A 283 6.49 45.63 -44.21
CA ASP A 283 5.86 46.78 -44.86
C ASP A 283 4.42 47.01 -44.36
N MET A 284 3.61 45.95 -44.28
CA MET A 284 2.24 46.03 -43.75
C MET A 284 2.21 46.45 -42.28
N ASN A 285 3.09 45.89 -41.46
CA ASN A 285 3.20 46.24 -40.05
C ASN A 285 3.57 47.73 -39.85
N LYS A 286 4.54 48.25 -40.63
CA LYS A 286 4.90 49.68 -40.63
C LYS A 286 3.73 50.55 -41.06
N GLN A 287 2.99 50.13 -42.09
CA GLN A 287 1.83 50.84 -42.60
C GLN A 287 0.70 50.94 -41.54
N ASP A 288 0.35 49.84 -40.88
CA ASP A 288 -0.69 49.82 -39.84
C ASP A 288 -0.34 50.76 -38.68
N VAL A 289 0.89 50.68 -38.18
CA VAL A 289 1.37 51.52 -37.07
C VAL A 289 1.37 53.00 -37.47
N ALA A 290 1.80 53.33 -38.69
CA ALA A 290 1.81 54.71 -39.19
C ALA A 290 0.41 55.28 -39.39
N GLN A 291 -0.53 54.50 -39.96
CA GLN A 291 -1.91 54.91 -40.22
C GLN A 291 -2.71 55.13 -38.94
N LEU A 292 -2.55 54.27 -37.93
CA LEU A 292 -3.25 54.45 -36.65
C LEU A 292 -2.66 55.60 -35.82
N ARG A 293 -1.34 55.80 -35.84
CA ARG A 293 -0.70 56.96 -35.19
C ARG A 293 -1.10 58.28 -35.82
N SER A 294 -1.15 58.37 -37.15
CA SER A 294 -1.55 59.61 -37.85
C SER A 294 -3.01 59.99 -37.56
N LYS A 295 -3.85 59.02 -37.22
CA LYS A 295 -5.24 59.20 -36.80
C LYS A 295 -5.41 59.44 -35.28
N GLY A 296 -4.34 59.61 -34.49
CA GLY A 296 -4.45 59.96 -33.08
C GLY A 296 -4.70 58.79 -32.10
N ALA A 297 -4.28 57.57 -32.46
CA ALA A 297 -4.30 56.43 -31.54
C ALA A 297 -3.40 56.71 -30.31
N SER A 298 -3.96 56.50 -29.11
CA SER A 298 -3.26 56.68 -27.85
C SER A 298 -2.11 55.68 -27.69
N GLU A 299 -1.03 56.11 -27.03
CA GLU A 299 0.15 55.29 -26.77
C GLU A 299 -0.16 54.02 -25.96
N ARG A 300 -1.25 54.03 -25.18
CA ARG A 300 -1.75 52.86 -24.43
C ARG A 300 -2.09 51.65 -25.31
N PHE A 301 -2.44 51.86 -26.58
CA PHE A 301 -2.79 50.80 -27.53
C PHE A 301 -1.62 50.44 -28.48
N ALA A 302 -0.45 51.04 -28.31
CA ALA A 302 0.69 50.79 -29.20
C ALA A 302 1.13 49.32 -29.18
N SER A 303 0.95 48.62 -28.06
CA SER A 303 1.28 47.20 -27.88
C SER A 303 0.28 46.22 -28.52
N THR A 304 -0.87 46.70 -29.02
CA THR A 304 -1.92 45.86 -29.62
C THR A 304 -2.02 46.02 -31.14
N ILE A 305 -1.14 46.81 -31.74
CA ILE A 305 -1.18 47.15 -33.17
C ILE A 305 -0.03 46.46 -33.90
N GLY A 306 -0.35 45.78 -35.01
CA GLY A 306 0.64 45.19 -35.92
C GLY A 306 1.08 43.77 -35.55
N PHE A 307 1.69 43.10 -36.53
CA PHE A 307 2.13 41.71 -36.43
C PHE A 307 3.30 41.53 -35.44
N ASP A 308 4.26 42.47 -35.38
CA ASP A 308 5.44 42.33 -34.52
C ASP A 308 5.07 42.32 -33.03
N ASN A 309 4.09 43.15 -32.65
CA ASN A 309 3.63 43.22 -31.27
C ASN A 309 2.78 42.00 -30.89
N PHE A 310 2.02 41.46 -31.85
CA PHE A 310 1.34 40.18 -31.68
C PHE A 310 2.34 39.04 -31.43
N THR A 311 3.38 38.93 -32.26
CA THR A 311 4.42 37.90 -32.07
C THR A 311 5.11 38.02 -30.71
N LYS A 312 5.49 39.23 -30.29
CA LYS A 312 6.08 39.45 -28.95
C LYS A 312 5.13 39.07 -27.81
N TYR A 313 3.83 39.31 -27.97
CA TYR A 313 2.83 38.88 -27.00
C TYR A 313 2.74 37.36 -26.94
N MET A 314 2.66 36.70 -28.09
CA MET A 314 2.58 35.25 -28.20
C MET A 314 3.80 34.58 -27.56
N GLU A 315 5.01 35.08 -27.83
CA GLU A 315 6.24 34.59 -27.19
C GLU A 315 6.18 34.65 -25.66
N ARG A 316 5.74 35.77 -25.08
CA ARG A 316 5.61 35.89 -23.61
C ARG A 316 4.53 34.98 -23.06
N ARG A 317 3.42 34.82 -23.79
CA ARG A 317 2.29 33.99 -23.37
C ARG A 317 2.70 32.51 -23.37
N ILE A 318 3.43 32.08 -24.40
CA ILE A 318 4.10 30.78 -24.50
C ILE A 318 4.96 30.54 -23.25
N GLU A 319 5.91 31.43 -22.95
CA GLU A 319 6.80 31.30 -21.78
C GLU A 319 6.03 31.11 -20.45
N VAL A 320 4.97 31.90 -20.22
CA VAL A 320 4.13 31.80 -19.01
C VAL A 320 3.35 30.49 -18.95
N MET A 321 2.73 30.11 -20.06
CA MET A 321 1.95 28.88 -20.17
C MET A 321 2.82 27.64 -19.95
N PHE A 322 4.05 27.65 -20.45
CA PHE A 322 5.02 26.58 -20.21
C PHE A 322 5.46 26.53 -18.75
N ALA A 323 5.78 27.67 -18.13
CA ALA A 323 6.13 27.72 -16.72
C ALA A 323 5.02 27.15 -15.82
N GLN A 324 3.75 27.38 -16.17
CA GLN A 324 2.59 26.84 -15.47
C GLN A 324 2.39 25.33 -15.72
N ALA A 325 2.74 24.83 -16.92
CA ALA A 325 2.58 23.42 -17.29
C ALA A 325 3.67 22.50 -16.71
N ILE A 326 4.88 23.02 -16.44
CA ILE A 326 6.00 22.22 -15.90
C ILE A 326 5.61 21.49 -14.62
N GLY A 327 5.01 22.18 -13.64
CA GLY A 327 4.66 21.58 -12.35
C GLY A 327 3.73 20.35 -12.47
N PRO A 328 2.56 20.47 -13.10
CA PRO A 328 1.66 19.34 -13.36
C PRO A 328 2.30 18.20 -14.15
N VAL A 329 3.12 18.50 -15.16
CA VAL A 329 3.84 17.50 -15.96
C VAL A 329 4.83 16.72 -15.10
N LEU A 330 5.60 17.43 -14.28
CA LEU A 330 6.60 16.83 -13.38
C LEU A 330 5.93 15.94 -12.33
N LYS A 331 4.74 16.33 -11.85
CA LYS A 331 3.91 15.49 -10.98
C LYS A 331 3.49 14.20 -11.69
N LYS A 332 2.91 14.28 -12.90
CA LYS A 332 2.47 13.10 -13.66
C LYS A 332 3.62 12.13 -13.97
N LEU A 333 4.81 12.65 -14.31
CA LEU A 333 6.01 11.82 -14.52
C LEU A 333 6.50 11.14 -13.24
N LYS A 334 6.43 11.82 -12.09
CA LYS A 334 6.75 11.24 -10.79
C LYS A 334 5.76 10.14 -10.39
N ASP A 335 4.47 10.36 -10.63
CA ASP A 335 3.42 9.36 -10.36
C ASP A 335 3.63 8.10 -11.21
N LEU A 336 3.96 8.26 -12.50
CA LEU A 336 4.31 7.15 -13.39
C LEU A 336 5.59 6.42 -12.97
N LYS A 337 6.60 7.15 -12.49
CA LYS A 337 7.81 6.55 -11.93
C LYS A 337 7.47 5.68 -10.72
N GLN A 338 6.65 6.19 -9.81
CA GLN A 338 6.23 5.46 -8.61
C GLN A 338 5.50 4.16 -8.97
N GLN A 339 4.54 4.22 -9.90
CA GLN A 339 3.83 3.02 -10.37
C GLN A 339 4.77 1.97 -11.01
N ASN A 340 5.81 2.39 -11.73
CA ASN A 340 6.77 1.46 -12.32
C ASN A 340 7.77 0.91 -11.28
N LEU A 341 8.09 1.66 -10.23
CA LEU A 341 8.90 1.17 -9.11
C LEU A 341 8.17 0.09 -8.31
N GLU A 342 6.88 0.27 -8.04
CA GLU A 342 6.04 -0.73 -7.36
C GLU A 342 5.96 -2.03 -8.17
N LYS A 343 5.85 -1.93 -9.50
CA LYS A 343 5.90 -3.09 -10.40
C LYS A 343 7.27 -3.77 -10.42
N GLU A 344 8.35 -2.99 -10.37
CA GLU A 344 9.72 -3.51 -10.31
C GLU A 344 9.94 -4.33 -9.03
N GLU A 345 9.47 -3.84 -7.88
CA GLU A 345 9.58 -4.52 -6.58
C GLU A 345 8.77 -5.82 -6.58
N SER A 346 7.50 -5.78 -6.99
CA SER A 346 6.66 -6.98 -7.09
C SER A 346 7.24 -8.05 -8.04
N MET A 347 7.85 -7.65 -9.15
CA MET A 347 8.51 -8.60 -10.07
C MET A 347 9.82 -9.18 -9.50
N LYS A 348 10.58 -8.40 -8.72
CA LYS A 348 11.78 -8.94 -8.03
C LYS A 348 11.39 -10.04 -7.05
N ASP A 349 10.33 -9.82 -6.29
CA ASP A 349 9.81 -10.81 -5.34
C ASP A 349 9.34 -12.07 -6.08
N GLU A 350 8.64 -11.94 -7.22
CA GLU A 350 8.20 -13.09 -8.02
C GLU A 350 9.38 -13.87 -8.64
N ILE A 351 10.43 -13.17 -9.10
CA ILE A 351 11.65 -13.80 -9.63
C ILE A 351 12.41 -14.57 -8.54
N GLU A 352 12.50 -14.02 -7.33
CA GLU A 352 13.13 -14.68 -6.18
C GLU A 352 12.36 -15.93 -5.76
N ASN A 353 11.02 -15.84 -5.70
CA ASN A 353 10.14 -16.96 -5.37
C ASN A 353 10.11 -18.06 -6.45
N THR A 354 10.62 -17.82 -7.65
CA THR A 354 10.68 -18.77 -8.76
C THR A 354 12.02 -19.56 -8.80
N ASN A 355 12.90 -19.40 -7.82
CA ASN A 355 14.19 -20.08 -7.79
C ASN A 355 14.06 -21.59 -7.47
N PRO A 356 14.45 -22.51 -8.38
CA PRO A 356 14.27 -23.95 -8.19
C PRO A 356 14.94 -24.52 -6.93
N ALA A 357 16.10 -23.98 -6.55
CA ALA A 357 16.82 -24.44 -5.35
C ALA A 357 16.12 -24.03 -4.04
N GLN A 358 15.51 -22.85 -4.02
CA GLN A 358 14.71 -22.40 -2.88
C GLN A 358 13.37 -23.13 -2.83
N ILE A 359 12.69 -23.34 -3.96
CA ILE A 359 11.40 -24.04 -4.01
C ILE A 359 11.50 -25.46 -3.43
N VAL A 360 12.53 -26.24 -3.77
CA VAL A 360 12.71 -27.58 -3.21
C VAL A 360 12.91 -27.53 -1.69
N SER A 361 13.69 -26.58 -1.18
CA SER A 361 13.87 -26.39 0.27
C SER A 361 12.55 -26.00 0.93
N THR A 362 11.85 -25.00 0.38
CA THR A 362 10.58 -24.52 0.89
C THR A 362 9.51 -25.61 0.89
N VAL A 363 9.43 -26.45 -0.15
CA VAL A 363 8.50 -27.58 -0.20
C VAL A 363 8.77 -28.57 0.94
N ARG A 364 10.04 -28.88 1.22
CA ARG A 364 10.42 -29.77 2.33
C ARG A 364 10.09 -29.16 3.69
N ASP A 365 10.38 -27.87 3.88
CA ASP A 365 10.11 -27.15 5.13
C ASP A 365 8.60 -27.05 5.40
N VAL A 366 7.81 -26.80 4.36
CA VAL A 366 6.34 -26.83 4.39
C VAL A 366 5.83 -28.24 4.70
N GLY A 367 6.38 -29.26 4.04
CA GLY A 367 6.01 -30.66 4.28
C GLY A 367 6.31 -31.12 5.71
N MET A 368 7.49 -30.79 6.25
CA MET A 368 7.84 -31.09 7.65
C MET A 368 6.87 -30.39 8.61
N SER A 369 6.55 -29.12 8.36
CA SER A 369 5.59 -28.39 9.18
C SER A 369 4.20 -29.01 9.15
N PHE A 370 3.76 -29.50 7.98
CA PHE A 370 2.51 -30.22 7.83
C PHE A 370 2.50 -31.53 8.64
N ALA A 371 3.59 -32.30 8.60
CA ALA A 371 3.74 -33.53 9.39
C ALA A 371 3.74 -33.27 10.90
N HIS A 372 4.43 -32.24 11.37
CA HIS A 372 4.40 -31.84 12.78
C HIS A 372 2.99 -31.41 13.23
N CYS A 373 2.26 -30.67 12.39
CA CYS A 373 0.91 -30.25 12.72
C CYS A 373 -0.08 -31.42 12.78
N LEU A 374 0.13 -32.48 11.98
CA LEU A 374 -0.63 -33.73 12.13
C LEU A 374 -0.48 -34.31 13.54
N ASN A 375 0.71 -34.29 14.13
CA ASN A 375 0.93 -34.80 15.48
C ASN A 375 0.07 -34.03 16.50
N HIS A 376 0.01 -32.70 16.40
CA HIS A 376 -0.80 -31.87 17.28
C HIS A 376 -2.31 -32.09 17.11
N VAL A 377 -2.78 -32.28 15.87
CA VAL A 377 -4.18 -32.64 15.57
C VAL A 377 -4.53 -34.01 16.16
N MET A 378 -3.60 -34.97 16.10
CA MET A 378 -3.79 -36.31 16.67
C MET A 378 -3.70 -36.33 18.20
N GLU A 379 -2.97 -35.40 18.81
CA GLU A 379 -2.87 -35.26 20.27
C GLU A 379 -4.02 -34.42 20.88
N GLY A 380 -4.68 -33.58 20.07
CA GLY A 380 -5.87 -32.82 20.46
C GLY A 380 -5.58 -31.48 21.16
N PHE A 381 -4.41 -30.87 20.90
CA PHE A 381 -3.96 -29.66 21.59
C PHE A 381 -4.75 -28.38 21.24
N VAL A 382 -5.27 -28.23 20.01
CA VAL A 382 -6.12 -27.10 19.60
C VAL A 382 -7.34 -27.61 18.86
N ARG A 383 -8.51 -27.02 19.16
CA ARG A 383 -9.78 -27.33 18.50
C ARG A 383 -9.77 -26.83 17.06
N SER A 384 -9.39 -27.67 16.09
CA SER A 384 -9.65 -27.38 14.66
C SER A 384 -11.15 -27.55 14.39
N ASP A 385 -11.80 -26.51 13.87
CA ASP A 385 -13.26 -26.52 13.57
C ASP A 385 -13.57 -27.11 12.17
N ALA A 386 -12.56 -27.29 11.31
CA ALA A 386 -12.73 -27.89 9.99
C ALA A 386 -12.65 -29.42 10.03
N GLY A 387 -13.42 -30.07 9.15
CA GLY A 387 -13.39 -31.53 8.99
C GLY A 387 -13.92 -32.32 10.18
N ARG A 388 -14.69 -31.68 11.08
CA ARG A 388 -15.40 -32.39 12.15
C ARG A 388 -16.64 -33.05 11.58
N LEU A 389 -16.82 -34.32 11.89
CA LEU A 389 -17.94 -35.11 11.40
C LEU A 389 -18.58 -35.87 12.57
N THR A 390 -19.87 -36.13 12.47
CA THR A 390 -20.54 -37.14 13.31
C THR A 390 -20.19 -38.53 12.79
N LEU A 391 -20.42 -39.59 13.58
CA LEU A 391 -20.15 -40.95 13.10
C LEU A 391 -21.04 -41.33 11.89
N GLU A 392 -22.26 -40.81 11.84
CA GLU A 392 -23.16 -40.98 10.69
C GLU A 392 -22.57 -40.36 9.42
N ASP A 393 -22.14 -39.09 9.49
CA ASP A 393 -21.56 -38.39 8.35
C ASP A 393 -20.26 -39.08 7.87
N GLU A 394 -19.46 -39.62 8.78
CA GLU A 394 -18.25 -40.38 8.43
C GLU A 394 -18.53 -41.65 7.66
N LEU A 395 -19.56 -42.40 8.05
CA LEU A 395 -19.92 -43.65 7.41
C LEU A 395 -20.51 -43.39 6.01
N ILE A 396 -21.31 -42.34 5.87
CA ILE A 396 -21.86 -41.90 4.58
C ILE A 396 -20.74 -41.40 3.65
N ALA A 397 -19.85 -40.55 4.15
CA ALA A 397 -18.75 -40.00 3.37
C ALA A 397 -17.75 -41.07 2.93
N PHE A 398 -17.49 -42.07 3.78
CA PHE A 398 -16.66 -43.22 3.41
C PHE A 398 -17.33 -44.10 2.36
N ALA A 399 -18.63 -44.37 2.48
CA ALA A 399 -19.36 -45.14 1.46
C ALA A 399 -19.29 -44.45 0.08
N ALA A 400 -19.43 -43.12 0.03
CA ALA A 400 -19.31 -42.35 -1.21
C ALA A 400 -17.87 -42.33 -1.76
N TYR A 401 -16.85 -42.31 -0.89
CA TYR A 401 -15.44 -42.38 -1.29
C TYR A 401 -15.12 -43.69 -2.02
N GLU A 402 -15.62 -44.82 -1.51
CA GLU A 402 -15.42 -46.14 -2.11
C GLU A 402 -16.15 -46.29 -3.46
N GLU A 403 -17.36 -45.76 -3.59
CA GLU A 403 -18.09 -45.73 -4.87
C GLU A 403 -17.33 -44.94 -5.96
N GLY A 404 -16.64 -43.86 -5.58
CA GLY A 404 -15.89 -42.99 -6.49
C GLY A 404 -14.57 -43.60 -7.01
N GLU A 405 -13.93 -44.47 -6.23
CA GLU A 405 -12.69 -45.19 -6.62
C GLU A 405 -12.97 -46.46 -7.45
N GLY A 406 -14.25 -46.75 -7.75
CA GLY A 406 -14.66 -47.87 -8.60
C GLY A 406 -14.65 -49.24 -7.90
N ALA A 407 -14.65 -49.27 -6.56
CA ALA A 407 -14.74 -50.49 -5.77
C ALA A 407 -16.20 -50.81 -5.41
N ASP A 408 -16.67 -52.01 -5.74
CA ASP A 408 -18.01 -52.52 -5.40
C ASP A 408 -18.00 -53.15 -4.00
N PHE A 409 -17.70 -52.35 -2.97
CA PHE A 409 -17.40 -52.85 -1.62
C PHE A 409 -18.38 -52.31 -0.57
N MET A 410 -19.63 -52.80 -0.60
CA MET A 410 -20.58 -52.63 0.51
C MET A 410 -20.50 -53.85 1.44
N MET A 411 -19.68 -53.75 2.48
CA MET A 411 -19.51 -54.83 3.45
C MET A 411 -20.19 -54.49 4.77
N LEU A 412 -21.48 -54.79 4.87
CA LEU A 412 -22.23 -54.70 6.14
C LEU A 412 -21.80 -55.82 7.09
N PRO A 413 -21.64 -55.57 8.39
CA PRO A 413 -21.01 -56.52 9.31
C PRO A 413 -21.77 -57.84 9.48
N SER A 414 -23.08 -57.83 9.24
CA SER A 414 -23.94 -59.02 9.14
C SER A 414 -24.86 -58.91 7.91
N GLU A 415 -25.31 -60.06 7.40
CA GLU A 415 -26.38 -60.14 6.37
C GLU A 415 -27.74 -59.67 6.90
N ASP A 416 -27.91 -59.57 8.23
CA ASP A 416 -29.14 -59.11 8.86
C ASP A 416 -29.38 -57.59 8.69
N PHE A 417 -28.35 -56.83 8.33
CA PHE A 417 -28.49 -55.41 8.01
C PHE A 417 -28.91 -55.25 6.55
N ALA A 418 -30.06 -54.65 6.30
CA ALA A 418 -30.58 -54.47 4.94
C ALA A 418 -29.96 -53.25 4.22
N SER A 419 -29.40 -52.30 4.97
CA SER A 419 -28.77 -51.09 4.44
C SER A 419 -27.74 -50.48 5.39
N LEU A 420 -26.93 -49.54 4.89
CA LEU A 420 -26.02 -48.74 5.70
C LEU A 420 -26.76 -47.94 6.79
N ASN A 421 -27.97 -47.46 6.50
CA ASN A 421 -28.79 -46.74 7.47
C ASN A 421 -29.20 -47.62 8.64
N ASP A 422 -29.52 -48.90 8.38
CA ASP A 422 -29.86 -49.85 9.45
C ASP A 422 -28.67 -50.09 10.38
N TYR A 423 -27.45 -50.11 9.82
CA TYR A 423 -26.22 -50.22 10.61
C TYR A 423 -25.92 -48.93 11.42
N ILE A 424 -26.14 -47.76 10.84
CA ILE A 424 -26.01 -46.46 11.52
C ILE A 424 -26.99 -46.37 12.69
N ASP A 425 -28.27 -46.71 12.46
CA ASP A 425 -29.30 -46.72 13.50
C ASP A 425 -28.97 -47.70 14.64
N TYR A 426 -28.36 -48.83 14.30
CA TYR A 426 -27.91 -49.81 15.27
C TYR A 426 -26.77 -49.28 16.15
N LEU A 427 -25.73 -48.71 15.55
CA LEU A 427 -24.61 -48.11 16.28
C LEU A 427 -25.07 -46.96 17.20
N ARG A 428 -26.06 -46.19 16.74
CA ARG A 428 -26.66 -45.05 17.47
C ARG A 428 -27.52 -45.50 18.65
N ASN A 429 -28.50 -46.36 18.41
CA ASN A 429 -29.57 -46.64 19.38
C ASN A 429 -29.27 -47.83 20.29
N ASP A 430 -28.63 -48.87 19.76
CA ASP A 430 -28.41 -50.13 20.46
C ASP A 430 -27.03 -50.21 21.13
N ILE A 431 -25.96 -50.02 20.35
CA ILE A 431 -24.58 -50.04 20.87
C ILE A 431 -24.24 -48.76 21.62
N LYS A 432 -24.79 -47.62 21.18
CA LYS A 432 -24.55 -46.29 21.73
C LYS A 432 -23.06 -45.94 21.73
N VAL A 433 -22.45 -46.00 20.55
CA VAL A 433 -21.03 -45.67 20.37
C VAL A 433 -20.73 -44.30 21.03
N PRO A 434 -19.66 -44.19 21.83
CA PRO A 434 -19.31 -42.92 22.47
C PRO A 434 -19.13 -41.80 21.45
N ALA A 435 -19.68 -40.62 21.77
CA ALA A 435 -19.60 -39.43 20.92
C ALA A 435 -20.19 -39.60 19.51
N PHE A 436 -21.19 -40.46 19.32
CA PHE A 436 -21.85 -40.70 18.02
C PHE A 436 -22.30 -39.41 17.32
N ASP A 437 -23.10 -38.59 18.02
CA ASP A 437 -23.69 -37.33 17.53
C ASP A 437 -22.78 -36.11 17.69
N VAL A 438 -21.53 -36.31 18.14
CA VAL A 438 -20.61 -35.19 18.39
C VAL A 438 -19.70 -35.03 17.19
N GLU A 439 -19.68 -33.82 16.63
CA GLU A 439 -18.74 -33.44 15.59
C GLU A 439 -17.32 -33.36 16.16
N ILE A 440 -16.45 -34.30 15.80
CA ILE A 440 -15.05 -34.37 16.27
C ILE A 440 -14.10 -34.71 15.11
N ASN A 441 -12.82 -34.40 15.29
CA ASN A 441 -11.73 -34.73 14.37
C ASN A 441 -10.48 -35.22 15.15
N GLY A 442 -9.41 -35.55 14.44
CA GLY A 442 -8.11 -35.90 15.02
C GLY A 442 -8.13 -37.12 15.95
N GLY A 443 -7.40 -37.05 17.06
CA GLY A 443 -7.23 -38.20 17.97
C GLY A 443 -8.53 -38.67 18.64
N ALA A 444 -9.48 -37.77 18.87
CA ALA A 444 -10.79 -38.13 19.43
C ALA A 444 -11.62 -38.93 18.42
N GLN A 445 -11.58 -38.52 17.15
CA GLN A 445 -12.21 -39.24 16.05
C GLN A 445 -11.56 -40.62 15.83
N PHE A 446 -10.22 -40.72 15.91
CA PHE A 446 -9.53 -42.01 15.81
C PHE A 446 -9.98 -43.01 16.90
N ARG A 447 -10.13 -42.55 18.15
CA ARG A 447 -10.64 -43.41 19.25
C ARG A 447 -12.07 -43.89 18.99
N ARG A 448 -12.94 -43.00 18.48
CA ARG A 448 -14.31 -43.37 18.08
C ARG A 448 -14.30 -44.39 16.93
N LEU A 449 -13.45 -44.19 15.94
CA LEU A 449 -13.26 -45.12 14.83
C LEU A 449 -12.82 -46.50 15.33
N MET A 450 -11.88 -46.59 16.27
CA MET A 450 -11.45 -47.88 16.81
C MET A 450 -12.60 -48.61 17.51
N TYR A 451 -13.49 -47.88 18.20
CA TYR A 451 -14.70 -48.46 18.78
C TYR A 451 -15.67 -48.97 17.71
N GLU A 452 -15.89 -48.21 16.62
CA GLU A 452 -16.72 -48.65 15.49
C GLU A 452 -16.14 -49.90 14.82
N VAL A 453 -14.84 -49.92 14.55
CA VAL A 453 -14.14 -51.04 13.93
C VAL A 453 -14.17 -52.28 14.83
N GLU A 454 -13.98 -52.12 16.14
CA GLU A 454 -14.11 -53.22 17.09
C GLU A 454 -15.52 -53.82 17.06
N VAL A 455 -16.56 -52.97 17.10
CA VAL A 455 -17.96 -53.39 17.00
C VAL A 455 -18.20 -54.11 15.67
N PHE A 456 -17.76 -53.53 14.54
CA PHE A 456 -17.88 -54.12 13.21
C PHE A 456 -17.27 -55.53 13.13
N LEU A 457 -16.06 -55.71 13.66
CA LEU A 457 -15.39 -57.01 13.70
C LEU A 457 -16.09 -57.98 14.64
N ARG A 458 -16.62 -57.53 15.79
CA ARG A 458 -17.40 -58.37 16.71
C ARG A 458 -18.75 -58.81 16.14
N PHE A 459 -19.36 -58.04 15.23
CA PHE A 459 -20.58 -58.43 14.51
C PHE A 459 -20.31 -59.28 13.26
N SER A 460 -19.05 -59.43 12.86
CA SER A 460 -18.69 -60.23 11.70
C SER A 460 -18.89 -61.73 11.99
N GLU A 461 -19.97 -62.32 11.49
CA GLU A 461 -20.27 -63.75 11.64
C GLU A 461 -19.94 -64.57 10.38
N ILE A 462 -19.94 -65.90 10.54
CA ILE A 462 -19.82 -66.87 9.44
C ILE A 462 -21.19 -67.54 9.23
N GLY A 463 -21.80 -67.32 8.08
CA GLY A 463 -23.10 -67.90 7.72
C GLY A 463 -22.99 -69.34 7.25
N VAL A 464 -22.60 -70.28 8.12
CA VAL A 464 -22.28 -71.66 7.69
C VAL A 464 -23.24 -72.69 8.29
N GLU A 465 -24.19 -73.14 7.47
CA GLU A 465 -24.81 -74.46 7.63
C GLU A 465 -23.79 -75.52 7.15
N THR A 466 -23.16 -76.22 8.10
CA THR A 466 -22.09 -77.18 7.75
C THR A 466 -22.71 -78.42 7.12
N LYS A 467 -22.50 -78.63 5.80
CA LYS A 467 -23.12 -79.79 5.12
C LYS A 467 -22.35 -81.07 5.48
N LYS A 468 -23.07 -82.17 5.64
CA LYS A 468 -22.52 -83.51 5.90
C LYS A 468 -21.37 -83.90 4.97
N LYS A 469 -21.45 -83.49 3.69
CA LYS A 469 -20.41 -83.73 2.67
C LYS A 469 -19.07 -83.05 2.99
N ASP A 470 -19.09 -81.85 3.59
CA ASP A 470 -17.91 -81.02 3.82
C ASP A 470 -17.13 -81.52 5.05
N VAL A 471 -17.84 -82.00 6.08
CA VAL A 471 -17.25 -82.70 7.25
C VAL A 471 -16.61 -84.03 6.83
N ILE A 472 -17.27 -84.79 5.96
CA ILE A 472 -16.74 -86.06 5.43
C ILE A 472 -15.50 -85.80 4.56
N GLN A 473 -15.54 -84.77 3.70
CA GLN A 473 -14.41 -84.37 2.85
C GLN A 473 -13.20 -83.89 3.67
N ALA A 474 -13.43 -83.10 4.73
CA ALA A 474 -12.37 -82.62 5.61
C ALA A 474 -11.72 -83.76 6.45
N ARG A 475 -12.50 -84.77 6.85
CA ARG A 475 -12.04 -85.97 7.58
C ARG A 475 -11.25 -86.95 6.71
N GLY A 476 -11.57 -87.05 5.42
CA GLY A 476 -10.88 -87.91 4.46
C GLY A 476 -11.28 -89.41 4.54
N VAL A 477 -10.90 -90.18 3.51
CA VAL A 477 -11.36 -91.58 3.30
C VAL A 477 -10.73 -92.59 4.29
N SER A 478 -9.65 -92.22 5.00
CA SER A 478 -8.96 -93.08 5.98
C SER A 478 -9.42 -92.76 7.40
N MET A 479 -10.25 -93.63 7.99
CA MET A 479 -10.90 -93.44 9.29
C MET A 479 -9.96 -93.45 10.53
N GLY A 480 -8.63 -93.48 10.37
CA GLY A 480 -7.69 -93.73 11.47
C GLY A 480 -6.65 -92.65 11.79
N SER A 481 -6.44 -91.62 10.97
CA SER A 481 -5.28 -90.72 11.11
C SER A 481 -5.58 -89.23 11.28
N VAL A 482 -6.81 -88.78 11.05
CA VAL A 482 -7.19 -87.35 11.12
C VAL A 482 -8.05 -87.14 12.36
N THR A 483 -7.63 -86.25 13.26
CA THR A 483 -8.36 -85.95 14.49
C THR A 483 -9.49 -84.96 14.22
N TRP A 484 -10.52 -84.92 15.08
CA TRP A 484 -11.56 -83.89 14.99
C TRP A 484 -11.01 -82.46 15.08
N ARG A 485 -9.83 -82.27 15.72
CA ARG A 485 -9.10 -80.99 15.71
C ARG A 485 -8.68 -80.58 14.31
N ASP A 486 -8.17 -81.53 13.52
CA ASP A 486 -7.72 -81.28 12.14
C ASP A 486 -8.89 -81.01 11.19
N VAL A 487 -10.03 -81.66 11.43
CA VAL A 487 -11.29 -81.41 10.69
C VAL A 487 -11.81 -79.99 10.94
N VAL A 488 -11.85 -79.57 12.21
CA VAL A 488 -12.27 -78.22 12.60
C VAL A 488 -11.35 -77.15 12.03
N VAL A 489 -10.03 -77.35 12.07
CA VAL A 489 -9.04 -76.41 11.48
C VAL A 489 -9.23 -76.27 9.98
N LYS A 490 -9.44 -77.38 9.24
CA LYS A 490 -9.71 -77.32 7.80
C LYS A 490 -10.98 -76.55 7.48
N LEU A 491 -12.08 -76.82 8.20
CA LEU A 491 -13.36 -76.12 7.99
C LEU A 491 -13.24 -74.62 8.33
N LEU A 492 -12.56 -74.26 9.42
CA LEU A 492 -12.28 -72.86 9.77
C LEU A 492 -11.46 -72.15 8.69
N CYS A 493 -10.40 -72.77 8.17
CA CYS A 493 -9.58 -72.18 7.12
C CYS A 493 -10.32 -72.02 5.79
N THR A 494 -11.27 -72.90 5.45
CA THR A 494 -12.04 -72.81 4.19
C THR A 494 -13.20 -71.82 4.30
N GLU A 495 -13.97 -71.86 5.39
CA GLU A 495 -15.25 -71.16 5.48
C GLU A 495 -15.17 -69.81 6.23
N ALA A 496 -14.18 -69.63 7.10
CA ALA A 496 -14.13 -68.48 8.02
C ALA A 496 -12.96 -67.51 7.78
N LEU A 497 -11.84 -68.00 7.21
CA LEU A 497 -10.66 -67.18 6.94
C LEU A 497 -10.91 -66.12 5.85
N ILE A 498 -11.60 -66.48 4.77
CA ILE A 498 -11.85 -65.57 3.64
C ILE A 498 -12.78 -64.41 4.06
N PRO A 499 -13.96 -64.65 4.67
CA PRO A 499 -14.79 -63.57 5.18
C PRO A 499 -14.05 -62.67 6.15
N MET A 500 -13.30 -63.24 7.09
CA MET A 500 -12.53 -62.48 8.08
C MET A 500 -11.47 -61.58 7.43
N LYS A 501 -10.75 -62.06 6.40
CA LYS A 501 -9.82 -61.22 5.63
C LYS A 501 -10.52 -60.02 4.99
N SER A 502 -11.67 -60.25 4.38
CA SER A 502 -12.45 -59.17 3.76
C SER A 502 -12.94 -58.16 4.82
N ARG A 503 -13.31 -58.60 6.03
CA ARG A 503 -13.69 -57.70 7.14
C ARG A 503 -12.53 -56.86 7.66
N ILE A 504 -11.33 -57.45 7.71
CA ILE A 504 -10.12 -56.71 8.07
C ILE A 504 -9.73 -55.71 6.97
N GLN A 505 -9.95 -56.05 5.69
CA GLN A 505 -9.76 -55.09 4.60
C GLN A 505 -10.65 -53.85 4.78
N TYR A 506 -11.92 -54.02 5.15
CA TYR A 506 -12.81 -52.90 5.49
C TYR A 506 -12.21 -52.03 6.61
N ALA A 507 -11.81 -52.65 7.72
CA ALA A 507 -11.19 -51.93 8.84
C ALA A 507 -9.94 -51.16 8.42
N ALA A 508 -9.11 -51.76 7.56
CA ALA A 508 -7.88 -51.16 7.07
C ALA A 508 -8.14 -49.96 6.14
N GLU A 509 -9.07 -50.07 5.19
CA GLU A 509 -9.48 -48.96 4.31
C GLU A 509 -10.15 -47.83 5.11
N ARG A 510 -10.96 -48.17 6.13
CA ARG A 510 -11.53 -47.17 7.05
C ARG A 510 -10.44 -46.38 7.78
N ILE A 511 -9.41 -47.05 8.28
CA ILE A 511 -8.26 -46.40 8.94
C ILE A 511 -7.50 -45.50 7.96
N LYS A 512 -7.23 -45.96 6.74
CA LYS A 512 -6.58 -45.16 5.69
C LYS A 512 -7.41 -43.92 5.35
N TRP A 513 -8.70 -44.08 5.12
CA TRP A 513 -9.60 -42.97 4.81
C TRP A 513 -9.64 -41.94 5.94
N PHE A 514 -9.66 -42.39 7.20
CA PHE A 514 -9.55 -41.50 8.35
C PHE A 514 -8.32 -40.58 8.25
N PHE A 515 -7.13 -41.10 7.97
CA PHE A 515 -5.92 -40.27 7.82
C PHE A 515 -6.01 -39.34 6.61
N ILE A 516 -6.53 -39.81 5.46
CA ILE A 516 -6.73 -38.96 4.27
C ILE A 516 -7.66 -37.78 4.60
N SER A 517 -8.72 -38.01 5.37
CA SER A 517 -9.69 -36.97 5.77
C SER A 517 -9.10 -35.92 6.74
N GLN A 518 -7.98 -36.21 7.41
CA GLN A 518 -7.36 -35.26 8.35
C GLN A 518 -6.60 -34.12 7.65
N LYS A 519 -6.36 -34.18 6.34
CA LYS A 519 -5.59 -33.13 5.62
C LYS A 519 -6.18 -31.74 5.83
N ASP A 520 -7.50 -31.61 5.77
CA ASP A 520 -8.19 -30.33 5.95
C ASP A 520 -8.14 -29.85 7.40
N ALA A 521 -8.22 -30.77 8.36
CA ALA A 521 -8.05 -30.46 9.78
C ALA A 521 -6.63 -29.94 10.08
N VAL A 522 -5.59 -30.52 9.43
CA VAL A 522 -4.20 -30.06 9.55
C VAL A 522 -4.01 -28.67 8.94
N VAL A 523 -4.52 -28.44 7.73
CA VAL A 523 -4.47 -27.10 7.09
C VAL A 523 -5.19 -26.06 7.95
N ASN A 524 -6.38 -26.39 8.44
CA ASN A 524 -7.15 -25.49 9.30
C ASN A 524 -6.44 -25.23 10.63
N PHE A 525 -5.85 -26.25 11.26
CA PHE A 525 -5.00 -26.10 12.43
C PHE A 525 -3.88 -25.10 12.13
N MET A 526 -3.10 -25.29 11.06
CA MET A 526 -1.99 -24.39 10.69
C MET A 526 -2.44 -22.93 10.45
N LEU A 527 -3.64 -22.72 9.91
CA LEU A 527 -4.23 -21.39 9.69
C LEU A 527 -4.72 -20.76 11.00
N SER A 528 -5.32 -21.57 11.87
CA SER A 528 -5.96 -21.14 13.12
C SER A 528 -4.98 -20.77 14.23
N ILE A 529 -3.71 -21.19 14.15
CA ILE A 529 -2.69 -20.87 15.16
C ILE A 529 -2.53 -19.36 15.34
N LYS A 530 -2.49 -18.60 14.23
CA LYS A 530 -2.31 -17.14 14.25
C LYS A 530 -3.57 -16.46 14.79
N GLY A 531 -3.46 -15.82 15.95
CA GLY A 531 -4.58 -15.22 16.66
C GLY A 531 -5.28 -16.15 17.68
N SER A 532 -4.80 -17.39 17.85
CA SER A 532 -5.28 -18.29 18.91
C SER A 532 -4.60 -18.03 20.25
N ALA A 533 -5.24 -18.41 21.36
CA ALA A 533 -4.67 -18.29 22.71
C ALA A 533 -3.37 -19.09 22.88
N ASP A 534 -3.16 -20.12 22.05
CA ASP A 534 -2.03 -21.03 22.10
C ASP A 534 -0.93 -20.68 21.06
N GLU A 535 -0.99 -19.51 20.42
CA GLU A 535 -0.03 -19.07 19.38
C GLU A 535 1.44 -19.11 19.86
N GLN A 536 1.68 -18.92 21.17
CA GLN A 536 3.01 -19.00 21.76
C GLN A 536 3.54 -20.43 21.96
N MET A 537 2.68 -21.45 21.84
CA MET A 537 3.05 -22.86 22.02
C MET A 537 3.46 -23.55 20.71
N PHE A 538 3.21 -22.92 19.57
CA PHE A 538 3.46 -23.48 18.24
C PHE A 538 4.41 -22.61 17.42
N SER A 539 5.04 -23.20 16.41
CA SER A 539 5.95 -22.46 15.53
C SER A 539 5.17 -21.48 14.65
N LEU A 540 5.59 -20.22 14.64
CA LEU A 540 5.06 -19.18 13.73
C LEU A 540 5.23 -19.56 12.24
N LEU A 541 6.17 -20.48 11.95
CA LEU A 541 6.39 -21.01 10.61
C LEU A 541 5.18 -21.80 10.07
N TYR A 542 4.33 -22.37 10.94
CA TYR A 542 3.18 -23.17 10.51
C TYR A 542 2.18 -22.34 9.70
N THR A 543 1.82 -21.15 10.18
CA THR A 543 0.90 -20.26 9.45
C THR A 543 1.52 -19.69 8.17
N LYS A 544 2.85 -19.44 8.17
CA LYS A 544 3.57 -19.01 6.96
C LYS A 544 3.57 -20.12 5.89
N HIS A 545 3.87 -21.35 6.30
CA HIS A 545 3.98 -22.50 5.41
C HIS A 545 2.63 -22.93 4.81
N VAL A 546 1.53 -22.86 5.58
CA VAL A 546 0.21 -23.18 5.02
C VAL A 546 -0.29 -22.11 4.03
N LYS A 547 0.04 -20.83 4.23
CA LYS A 547 -0.26 -19.78 3.24
C LYS A 547 0.49 -20.01 1.94
N LEU A 548 1.79 -20.29 2.02
CA LEU A 548 2.61 -20.67 0.85
C LEU A 548 2.05 -21.90 0.13
N MET A 549 1.57 -22.89 0.89
CA MET A 549 0.93 -24.07 0.33
C MET A 549 -0.39 -23.76 -0.38
N LEU A 550 -1.20 -22.82 0.13
CA LEU A 550 -2.47 -22.42 -0.50
C LEU A 550 -2.30 -21.50 -1.71
N GLU A 551 -1.25 -20.68 -1.72
CA GLU A 551 -0.92 -19.79 -2.84
C GLU A 551 -0.21 -20.53 -3.99
N ASN A 552 0.55 -21.58 -3.68
CA ASN A 552 1.29 -22.38 -4.66
C ASN A 552 0.76 -23.82 -4.74
N GLU A 553 -0.07 -24.04 -5.76
CA GLU A 553 -0.74 -25.33 -6.01
C GLU A 553 0.23 -26.51 -6.16
N MET A 554 1.45 -26.28 -6.65
CA MET A 554 2.45 -27.35 -6.78
C MET A 554 2.97 -27.81 -5.41
N ILE A 555 3.22 -26.89 -4.49
CA ILE A 555 3.66 -27.23 -3.12
C ILE A 555 2.59 -28.09 -2.46
N LYS A 556 1.32 -27.67 -2.59
CA LYS A 556 0.17 -28.42 -2.08
C LYS A 556 0.09 -29.83 -2.68
N GLN A 557 0.20 -29.96 -4.00
CA GLN A 557 0.15 -31.26 -4.67
C GLN A 557 1.29 -32.19 -4.26
N LEU A 558 2.52 -31.68 -4.13
CA LEU A 558 3.67 -32.50 -3.72
C LEU A 558 3.53 -32.99 -2.26
N VAL A 559 3.13 -32.10 -1.35
CA VAL A 559 2.91 -32.46 0.06
C VAL A 559 1.77 -33.46 0.20
N TYR A 560 0.62 -33.24 -0.45
CA TYR A 560 -0.51 -34.18 -0.40
C TYR A 560 -0.20 -35.52 -1.05
N LYS A 561 0.51 -35.54 -2.18
CA LYS A 561 0.93 -36.79 -2.81
C LYS A 561 1.85 -37.60 -1.88
N THR A 562 2.80 -36.93 -1.24
CA THR A 562 3.74 -37.59 -0.31
C THR A 562 3.01 -38.16 0.90
N TYR A 563 1.99 -37.44 1.40
CA TYR A 563 1.10 -37.90 2.46
C TYR A 563 0.27 -39.13 2.06
N ASP A 564 -0.31 -39.11 0.85
CA ASP A 564 -1.12 -40.21 0.33
C ASP A 564 -0.29 -41.47 0.08
N ASP A 565 0.90 -41.30 -0.49
CA ASP A 565 1.86 -42.38 -0.68
C ASP A 565 2.26 -43.00 0.68
N ALA A 566 2.39 -42.19 1.74
CA ALA A 566 2.66 -42.68 3.09
C ALA A 566 1.50 -43.50 3.66
N CYS A 567 0.25 -43.02 3.50
CA CYS A 567 -0.95 -43.74 3.92
C CYS A 567 -1.09 -45.09 3.19
N ALA A 568 -0.85 -45.11 1.88
CA ALA A 568 -0.90 -46.33 1.07
C ALA A 568 0.15 -47.36 1.51
N ARG A 569 1.38 -46.91 1.81
CA ARG A 569 2.45 -47.78 2.33
C ARG A 569 2.08 -48.39 3.69
N GLN A 570 1.48 -47.61 4.61
CA GLN A 570 1.08 -48.14 5.92
C GLN A 570 -0.07 -49.13 5.80
N LEU A 571 -1.02 -48.90 4.88
CA LEU A 571 -2.07 -49.87 4.58
C LEU A 571 -1.50 -51.23 4.14
N GLU A 572 -0.55 -51.23 3.21
CA GLU A 572 0.08 -52.46 2.73
C GLU A 572 0.78 -53.23 3.86
N GLN A 573 1.55 -52.54 4.70
CA GLN A 573 2.23 -53.15 5.86
C GLN A 573 1.25 -53.69 6.89
N PHE A 574 0.17 -52.96 7.16
CA PHE A 574 -0.89 -53.37 8.07
C PHE A 574 -1.56 -54.66 7.58
N MET A 575 -1.92 -54.71 6.29
CA MET A 575 -2.55 -55.88 5.68
C MET A 575 -1.63 -57.10 5.65
N GLU A 576 -0.34 -56.93 5.32
CA GLU A 576 0.63 -58.03 5.32
C GLU A 576 0.79 -58.66 6.72
N LEU A 577 0.85 -57.83 7.76
CA LEU A 577 0.95 -58.30 9.15
C LEU A 577 -0.31 -59.03 9.61
N PHE A 578 -1.49 -58.51 9.26
CA PHE A 578 -2.75 -59.16 9.58
C PHE A 578 -2.91 -60.48 8.84
N ASP A 579 -2.54 -60.55 7.57
CA ASP A 579 -2.60 -61.78 6.78
C ASP A 579 -1.71 -62.89 7.38
N ASN A 580 -0.51 -62.53 7.82
CA ASN A 580 0.39 -63.45 8.52
C ASN A 580 -0.18 -63.90 9.88
N THR A 581 -0.78 -62.98 10.63
CA THR A 581 -1.39 -63.24 11.95
C THR A 581 -2.63 -64.13 11.82
N LEU A 582 -3.50 -63.86 10.85
CA LEU A 582 -4.66 -64.66 10.51
C LEU A 582 -4.25 -66.07 10.07
N ALA A 583 -3.30 -66.17 9.14
CA ALA A 583 -2.83 -67.47 8.66
C ALA A 583 -2.28 -68.34 9.81
N SER A 584 -1.52 -67.74 10.74
CA SER A 584 -1.01 -68.41 11.94
C SER A 584 -2.14 -68.84 12.89
N THR A 585 -3.07 -67.93 13.19
CA THR A 585 -4.15 -68.13 14.17
C THR A 585 -5.15 -69.19 13.69
N PHE A 586 -5.51 -69.20 12.41
CA PHE A 586 -6.43 -70.19 11.83
C PHE A 586 -5.76 -71.54 11.58
N SER A 587 -4.45 -71.58 11.30
CA SER A 587 -3.71 -72.84 11.12
C SER A 587 -3.47 -73.58 12.44
N ASN A 588 -3.41 -72.88 13.57
CA ASN A 588 -3.24 -73.49 14.88
C ASN A 588 -4.04 -72.78 15.99
N PRO A 589 -5.38 -72.84 15.94
CA PRO A 589 -6.25 -72.19 16.92
C PRO A 589 -6.12 -72.81 18.33
N TRP A 590 -5.40 -73.93 18.45
CA TRP A 590 -5.22 -74.68 19.69
C TRP A 590 -3.96 -74.30 20.48
N VAL A 591 -3.06 -73.47 19.93
CA VAL A 591 -1.84 -72.99 20.63
C VAL A 591 -2.15 -72.35 21.98
N PHE A 592 -3.35 -71.80 22.11
CA PHE A 592 -3.83 -71.10 23.29
C PHE A 592 -4.35 -72.03 24.41
N LEU A 593 -4.52 -73.34 24.15
CA LEU A 593 -4.86 -74.37 25.16
C LEU A 593 -3.63 -74.83 26.00
N LYS A 594 -2.47 -74.18 25.84
CA LYS A 594 -1.23 -74.52 26.55
C LYS A 594 -0.64 -73.30 27.24
N ARG A 595 -1.22 -72.89 28.37
CA ARG A 595 -0.48 -72.28 29.50
C ARG A 595 -1.35 -72.18 30.77
N GLY A 596 -1.24 -73.20 31.60
CA GLY A 596 -1.70 -73.24 32.98
C GLY A 596 -0.77 -74.11 33.84
N SER A 597 0.55 -73.94 33.67
CA SER A 597 1.56 -74.68 34.44
C SER A 597 2.89 -73.93 34.48
N SER A 598 2.88 -72.74 35.05
CA SER A 598 4.08 -72.06 35.57
C SER A 598 3.65 -70.81 36.35
N GLY A 599 3.57 -70.91 37.67
CA GLY A 599 3.19 -69.80 38.55
C GLY A 599 2.71 -70.24 39.92
N LEU A 600 3.35 -71.25 40.52
CA LEU A 600 3.14 -71.68 41.89
C LEU A 600 4.55 -71.83 42.48
N GLU A 601 5.17 -70.70 42.77
CA GLU A 601 6.30 -70.55 43.69
C GLU A 601 6.60 -69.05 43.80
N ASN A 602 6.71 -68.58 45.04
CA ASN A 602 7.14 -67.24 45.46
C ASN A 602 6.06 -66.15 45.58
N LEU A 603 5.15 -66.36 46.54
CA LEU A 603 4.63 -65.27 47.39
C LEU A 603 4.67 -65.76 48.85
N GLU A 604 5.88 -65.91 49.38
CA GLU A 604 6.13 -65.81 50.82
C GLU A 604 6.73 -64.42 51.09
N ASN A 605 6.20 -63.76 52.11
CA ASN A 605 6.63 -62.48 52.70
C ASN A 605 6.06 -61.20 52.06
N ASP A 606 4.87 -60.79 52.51
CA ASP A 606 4.74 -59.55 53.28
C ASP A 606 3.26 -59.33 53.68
N GLU A 607 2.87 -59.77 54.88
CA GLU A 607 1.81 -59.12 55.65
C GLU A 607 2.20 -59.14 57.13
N ARG A 608 2.29 -57.94 57.72
CA ARG A 608 2.14 -57.71 59.16
C ARG A 608 0.70 -57.32 59.42
N ASP A 609 0.10 -57.99 60.41
CA ASP A 609 -0.91 -57.54 61.39
C ASP A 609 -1.93 -56.49 60.91
N ASP A 610 -3.22 -56.81 60.90
CA ASP A 610 -4.04 -57.02 62.11
C ASP A 610 -5.51 -57.30 61.74
N GLY A 611 -6.15 -58.20 62.50
CA GLY A 611 -7.49 -57.90 63.03
C GLY A 611 -8.76 -58.35 62.29
N ASP A 612 -9.15 -59.58 62.59
CA ASP A 612 -10.46 -59.93 63.20
C ASP A 612 -11.74 -60.13 62.35
N THR A 613 -12.02 -61.43 62.14
CA THR A 613 -13.25 -62.23 62.35
C THR A 613 -14.68 -61.77 61.98
N SER A 614 -15.32 -62.72 61.27
CA SER A 614 -16.72 -63.18 61.44
C SER A 614 -17.83 -62.30 60.83
N SER A 615 -18.93 -62.80 60.27
CA SER A 615 -19.51 -64.15 60.16
C SER A 615 -20.71 -64.14 59.19
N ARG A 616 -20.91 -65.30 58.53
CA ARG A 616 -22.19 -66.00 58.23
C ARG A 616 -23.44 -65.18 57.88
N SER A 617 -24.11 -65.57 56.79
CA SER A 617 -25.30 -66.47 56.82
C SER A 617 -25.93 -66.56 55.41
N SER A 618 -25.86 -67.73 54.77
CA SER A 618 -26.94 -68.74 54.59
C SER A 618 -27.99 -68.35 53.53
N LYS A 619 -27.90 -68.94 52.33
CA LYS A 619 -28.62 -70.17 51.89
C LYS A 619 -30.14 -69.98 51.76
N GLN A 620 -30.62 -70.14 50.53
CA GLN A 620 -31.77 -71.03 50.27
C GLN A 620 -31.67 -71.62 48.87
N ASN A 621 -31.66 -72.95 48.82
CA ASN A 621 -31.87 -73.78 47.65
C ASN A 621 -33.37 -73.82 47.34
N ASP A 622 -33.72 -73.98 46.07
CA ASP A 622 -34.69 -75.01 45.67
C ASP A 622 -34.32 -75.56 44.29
N SER A 623 -34.60 -76.86 44.15
CA SER A 623 -34.09 -77.81 43.16
C SER A 623 -35.09 -78.12 42.06
N ASP A 624 -34.57 -78.83 41.04
CA ASP A 624 -35.25 -79.67 40.05
C ASP A 624 -35.89 -79.00 38.84
N SER A 625 -35.18 -79.06 37.70
CA SER A 625 -35.53 -80.02 36.65
C SER A 625 -34.41 -80.12 35.61
N THR A 626 -33.87 -81.33 35.48
CA THR A 626 -33.15 -81.83 34.31
C THR A 626 -33.97 -81.65 33.03
N ASP A 627 -33.43 -80.93 32.05
CA ASP A 627 -33.72 -81.19 30.64
C ASP A 627 -32.52 -80.79 29.78
N ASP A 628 -31.87 -81.80 29.21
CA ASP A 628 -30.85 -81.68 28.16
C ASP A 628 -31.59 -81.32 26.85
N GLY A 629 -31.83 -80.03 26.64
CA GLY A 629 -32.39 -79.50 25.39
C GLY A 629 -31.31 -79.25 24.34
N PHE A 630 -30.88 -80.31 23.65
CA PHE A 630 -30.11 -80.25 22.40
C PHE A 630 -31.04 -80.21 21.17
N ASP A 631 -32.21 -79.54 21.29
CA ASP A 631 -33.30 -79.62 20.30
C ASP A 631 -33.89 -78.22 20.02
N ASP A 632 -33.08 -77.38 19.37
CA ASP A 632 -33.51 -76.45 18.31
C ASP A 632 -32.27 -75.71 17.80
N MET A 633 -31.64 -76.27 16.76
CA MET A 633 -30.40 -75.73 16.19
C MET A 633 -30.73 -74.69 15.11
N GLN A 634 -31.05 -73.48 15.54
CA GLN A 634 -30.99 -72.31 14.66
C GLN A 634 -29.62 -71.65 14.79
N LEU A 635 -29.06 -71.18 13.66
CA LEU A 635 -27.94 -70.25 13.67
C LEU A 635 -28.27 -69.11 14.66
N PRO A 636 -27.30 -68.64 15.46
CA PRO A 636 -27.55 -67.57 16.40
C PRO A 636 -28.26 -66.43 15.67
N THR A 637 -29.43 -66.04 16.15
CA THR A 637 -30.16 -64.93 15.53
C THR A 637 -29.43 -63.63 15.83
N PHE A 638 -29.66 -62.60 15.02
CA PHE A 638 -29.13 -61.25 15.26
C PHE A 638 -29.31 -60.78 16.72
N GLU A 639 -30.45 -61.12 17.35
CA GLU A 639 -30.75 -60.82 18.76
C GLU A 639 -29.93 -61.64 19.76
N ASP A 640 -29.54 -62.86 19.41
CA ASP A 640 -28.67 -63.71 20.24
C ASP A 640 -27.22 -63.22 20.19
N THR A 641 -26.76 -62.78 19.02
CA THR A 641 -25.45 -62.15 18.82
C THR A 641 -25.33 -60.83 19.58
N LYS A 642 -26.39 -60.00 19.53
CA LYS A 642 -26.51 -58.73 20.27
C LYS A 642 -26.39 -58.92 21.79
N LYS A 643 -26.98 -59.97 22.37
CA LYS A 643 -26.90 -60.27 23.81
C LYS A 643 -25.54 -60.84 24.25
N ARG A 644 -24.81 -61.50 23.35
CA ARG A 644 -23.55 -62.19 23.65
C ARG A 644 -22.35 -61.25 23.76
N ILE A 645 -22.31 -60.17 22.96
CA ILE A 645 -21.15 -59.28 22.86
C ILE A 645 -20.75 -58.61 24.20
N PRO A 646 -21.66 -58.07 25.02
CA PRO A 646 -21.30 -57.54 26.34
C PRO A 646 -20.68 -58.60 27.28
N MET A 647 -21.15 -59.85 27.19
CA MET A 647 -20.63 -60.96 27.99
C MET A 647 -19.25 -61.44 27.52
N GLU A 648 -18.96 -61.33 26.21
CA GLU A 648 -17.63 -61.61 25.65
C GLU A 648 -16.61 -60.54 26.07
N ILE A 649 -17.04 -59.29 26.19
CA ILE A 649 -16.20 -58.18 26.70
C ILE A 649 -15.87 -58.38 28.20
N GLU A 650 -16.79 -58.91 29.00
CA GLU A 650 -16.63 -59.09 30.45
C GLU A 650 -16.01 -60.45 30.86
N SER A 651 -16.23 -61.54 30.13
CA SER A 651 -15.78 -62.88 30.54
C SER A 651 -14.42 -63.28 29.95
N ARG A 652 -13.35 -63.02 30.71
CA ARG A 652 -11.95 -63.32 30.31
C ARG A 652 -11.46 -64.72 30.69
N SER A 653 -12.21 -65.52 31.45
CA SER A 653 -11.74 -66.82 31.96
C SER A 653 -12.81 -67.92 31.90
N GLY A 654 -12.53 -69.01 31.17
CA GLY A 654 -13.37 -70.23 31.17
C GLY A 654 -13.58 -70.92 29.81
N ILE A 655 -13.15 -70.30 28.70
CA ILE A 655 -13.39 -70.82 27.34
C ILE A 655 -12.52 -72.06 27.05
N GLU A 656 -11.31 -72.14 27.62
CA GLU A 656 -10.34 -73.23 27.42
C GLU A 656 -10.88 -74.60 27.91
N THR A 657 -11.52 -74.60 29.08
CA THR A 657 -12.17 -75.78 29.69
C THR A 657 -13.38 -76.22 28.89
N THR A 658 -14.12 -75.25 28.34
CA THR A 658 -15.33 -75.48 27.54
C THR A 658 -14.97 -76.10 26.18
N LEU A 659 -14.01 -75.54 25.44
CA LEU A 659 -13.58 -76.11 24.15
C LEU A 659 -13.00 -77.52 24.29
N SER A 660 -12.22 -77.77 25.35
CA SER A 660 -11.65 -79.10 25.63
C SER A 660 -12.72 -80.14 25.98
N HIS A 661 -13.72 -79.76 26.78
CA HIS A 661 -14.84 -80.63 27.16
C HIS A 661 -15.76 -80.96 25.96
N TRP A 662 -15.98 -80.01 25.05
CA TRP A 662 -16.84 -80.21 23.88
C TRP A 662 -16.16 -81.05 22.79
N LEU A 663 -14.85 -80.87 22.58
CA LEU A 663 -14.04 -81.71 21.69
C LEU A 663 -14.08 -83.19 22.11
N GLY A 664 -14.16 -83.47 23.41
CA GLY A 664 -14.29 -84.83 23.95
C GLY A 664 -15.66 -85.48 23.79
N ARG A 665 -16.71 -84.72 23.41
CA ARG A 665 -18.10 -85.20 23.26
C ARG A 665 -18.50 -85.50 21.81
N ILE A 666 -17.59 -85.35 20.85
CA ILE A 666 -17.85 -85.65 19.44
C ILE A 666 -17.81 -87.18 19.23
N PRO A 667 -18.90 -87.79 18.72
CA PRO A 667 -18.94 -89.22 18.45
C PRO A 667 -17.81 -89.67 17.52
N MET A 668 -17.15 -90.78 17.86
CA MET A 668 -16.12 -91.38 17.00
C MET A 668 -16.69 -92.44 16.05
N GLU A 669 -17.93 -92.89 16.29
CA GLU A 669 -18.57 -93.99 15.57
C GLU A 669 -19.18 -93.53 14.23
N PRO A 670 -19.00 -94.29 13.13
CA PRO A 670 -19.50 -93.91 11.79
C PRO A 670 -21.02 -93.84 11.64
N GLN A 671 -21.78 -94.33 12.62
CA GLN A 671 -23.25 -94.39 12.59
C GLN A 671 -23.90 -93.11 13.14
N GLN A 672 -23.13 -92.26 13.84
CA GLN A 672 -23.58 -91.00 14.45
C GLN A 672 -23.01 -89.77 13.71
N ILE A 673 -22.82 -89.86 12.38
CA ILE A 673 -22.22 -88.77 11.60
C ILE A 673 -23.07 -87.50 11.66
N ASP A 674 -24.40 -87.60 11.69
CA ASP A 674 -25.27 -86.42 11.73
C ASP A 674 -25.11 -85.66 13.06
N GLU A 675 -25.08 -86.38 14.19
CA GLU A 675 -24.77 -85.81 15.52
C GLU A 675 -23.34 -85.25 15.61
N ALA A 676 -22.37 -85.88 14.92
CA ALA A 676 -21.01 -85.38 14.84
C ALA A 676 -20.90 -84.11 13.98
N VAL A 677 -21.68 -83.98 12.90
CA VAL A 677 -21.73 -82.77 12.05
C VAL A 677 -22.24 -81.58 12.86
N GLU A 678 -23.33 -81.75 13.61
CA GLU A 678 -23.88 -80.72 14.49
C GLU A 678 -22.88 -80.27 15.57
N LYS A 679 -22.24 -81.23 16.26
CA LYS A 679 -21.22 -80.92 17.28
C LYS A 679 -19.97 -80.27 16.70
N VAL A 680 -19.55 -80.65 15.47
CA VAL A 680 -18.42 -80.02 14.76
C VAL A 680 -18.79 -78.60 14.32
N GLN A 681 -19.99 -78.38 13.80
CA GLN A 681 -20.49 -77.04 13.45
C GLN A 681 -20.49 -76.11 14.66
N MET A 682 -21.02 -76.57 15.80
CA MET A 682 -20.99 -75.81 17.06
C MET A 682 -19.57 -75.50 17.53
N LEU A 683 -18.63 -76.43 17.35
CA LEU A 683 -17.23 -76.22 17.71
C LEU A 683 -16.55 -75.20 16.77
N VAL A 684 -16.82 -75.25 15.46
CA VAL A 684 -16.33 -74.28 14.47
C VAL A 684 -16.85 -72.87 14.79
N LEU A 685 -18.16 -72.71 15.04
CA LEU A 685 -18.75 -71.41 15.40
C LEU A 685 -18.16 -70.83 16.68
N LYS A 686 -17.97 -71.64 17.73
CA LYS A 686 -17.37 -71.19 19.00
C LYS A 686 -15.89 -70.87 18.86
N THR A 687 -15.12 -71.68 18.14
CA THR A 687 -13.71 -71.42 17.88
C THR A 687 -13.53 -70.16 17.03
N PHE A 688 -14.41 -69.94 16.05
CA PHE A 688 -14.43 -68.70 15.28
C PHE A 688 -14.78 -67.48 16.14
N SER A 689 -15.79 -67.55 17.01
CA SER A 689 -16.12 -66.46 17.94
C SER A 689 -14.92 -66.06 18.81
N PHE A 690 -14.15 -67.05 19.26
CA PHE A 690 -12.93 -66.82 20.02
C PHE A 690 -11.83 -66.13 19.19
N ILE A 691 -11.56 -66.63 17.97
CA ILE A 691 -10.57 -66.03 17.06
C ILE A 691 -10.97 -64.59 16.73
N ARG A 692 -12.26 -64.35 16.45
CA ARG A 692 -12.83 -63.03 16.19
C ARG A 692 -12.67 -62.09 17.37
N SER A 693 -12.98 -62.53 18.59
CA SER A 693 -12.75 -61.72 19.80
C SER A 693 -11.28 -61.34 19.95
N GLN A 694 -10.37 -62.30 19.77
CA GLN A 694 -8.93 -62.02 19.85
C GLN A 694 -8.44 -61.03 18.79
N ILE A 695 -8.91 -61.16 17.55
CA ILE A 695 -8.59 -60.22 16.47
C ILE A 695 -9.16 -58.83 16.79
N SER A 696 -10.39 -58.76 17.30
CA SER A 696 -11.03 -57.51 17.70
C SER A 696 -10.27 -56.84 18.85
N ASP A 697 -9.74 -57.61 19.80
CA ASP A 697 -8.94 -57.08 20.90
C ASP A 697 -7.56 -56.58 20.44
N GLN A 698 -7.04 -57.11 19.32
CA GLN A 698 -5.72 -56.76 18.79
C GLN A 698 -5.77 -55.61 17.75
N ILE A 699 -6.92 -55.35 17.13
CA ILE A 699 -7.03 -54.38 16.02
C ILE A 699 -6.57 -52.98 16.43
N GLU A 700 -6.94 -52.52 17.63
CA GLU A 700 -6.54 -51.22 18.15
C GLU A 700 -5.02 -51.14 18.32
N LEU A 701 -4.40 -52.14 18.96
CA LEU A 701 -2.96 -52.19 19.16
C LEU A 701 -2.19 -52.19 17.83
N PHE A 702 -2.69 -52.93 16.83
CA PHE A 702 -2.07 -52.96 15.50
C PHE A 702 -2.25 -51.63 14.76
N ALA A 703 -3.44 -51.03 14.81
CA ALA A 703 -3.70 -49.72 14.21
C ALA A 703 -2.83 -48.63 14.85
N GLU A 704 -2.66 -48.68 16.18
CA GLU A 704 -1.76 -47.77 16.89
C GLU A 704 -0.29 -47.99 16.51
N SER A 705 0.17 -49.25 16.49
CA SER A 705 1.59 -49.59 16.32
C SER A 705 2.09 -49.50 14.88
N PHE A 706 1.23 -49.83 13.91
CA PHE A 706 1.62 -50.00 12.51
C PHE A 706 0.98 -48.99 11.56
N PHE A 707 0.03 -48.17 12.05
CA PHE A 707 -0.56 -47.10 11.23
C PHE A 707 -0.32 -45.74 11.88
N LYS A 708 -0.90 -45.49 13.06
CA LYS A 708 -0.84 -44.19 13.75
C LYS A 708 0.57 -43.77 14.11
N LEU A 709 1.34 -44.60 14.84
CA LEU A 709 2.70 -44.26 15.24
C LEU A 709 3.66 -44.05 14.04
N PRO A 710 3.65 -44.90 12.99
CA PRO A 710 4.42 -44.65 11.78
C PRO A 710 4.01 -43.36 11.06
N MET A 711 2.72 -43.07 10.92
CA MET A 711 2.25 -41.81 10.33
C MET A 711 2.69 -40.58 11.14
N MET A 712 2.82 -40.71 12.46
CA MET A 712 3.29 -39.62 13.33
C MET A 712 4.82 -39.45 13.33
N ARG A 713 5.59 -40.54 13.14
CA ARG A 713 7.05 -40.53 13.32
C ARG A 713 7.87 -40.59 12.04
N ARG A 714 7.35 -41.19 10.96
CA ARG A 714 8.06 -41.40 9.69
C ARG A 714 7.63 -40.45 8.58
N LEU A 715 6.46 -39.84 8.72
CA LEU A 715 5.96 -38.85 7.76
C LEU A 715 6.90 -37.64 7.65
N GLU A 716 7.54 -37.24 8.74
CA GLU A 716 8.56 -36.17 8.75
C GLU A 716 9.75 -36.54 7.84
N ASP A 717 10.26 -37.77 7.93
CA ASP A 717 11.32 -38.27 7.07
C ASP A 717 10.89 -38.30 5.60
N ASP A 718 9.66 -38.75 5.31
CA ASP A 718 9.11 -38.77 3.95
C ASP A 718 8.99 -37.35 3.36
N MET A 719 8.56 -36.38 4.16
CA MET A 719 8.43 -34.97 3.77
C MET A 719 9.80 -34.30 3.56
N SER A 720 10.82 -34.68 4.32
CA SER A 720 12.20 -34.18 4.14
C SER A 720 12.83 -34.64 2.82
N ASN A 721 12.36 -35.76 2.27
CA ASN A 721 12.91 -36.41 1.08
C ASN A 721 12.19 -36.02 -0.23
N ILE A 722 11.26 -35.07 -0.21
CA ILE A 722 10.53 -34.65 -1.41
C ILE A 722 11.52 -34.20 -2.50
N GLN A 723 11.31 -34.72 -3.72
CA GLN A 723 12.06 -34.37 -4.93
C GLN A 723 11.10 -33.85 -6.00
N MET A 724 11.51 -32.80 -6.70
CA MET A 724 10.75 -32.25 -7.83
C MET A 724 11.03 -33.04 -9.10
N THR A 725 10.02 -33.15 -9.97
CA THR A 725 10.21 -33.81 -11.26
C THR A 725 10.94 -32.90 -12.26
N ASN A 726 11.55 -33.50 -13.29
CA ASN A 726 12.25 -32.77 -14.34
C ASN A 726 11.32 -31.83 -15.15
N VAL A 727 10.01 -32.11 -15.17
CA VAL A 727 9.00 -31.32 -15.88
C VAL A 727 8.67 -30.01 -15.14
N ASP A 728 8.57 -30.09 -13.82
CA ASP A 728 8.28 -28.94 -12.95
C ASP A 728 9.44 -27.94 -12.95
N THR A 729 10.67 -28.46 -12.94
CA THR A 729 11.91 -27.67 -12.97
C THR A 729 12.02 -26.83 -14.25
N GLU A 730 11.65 -27.41 -15.39
CA GLU A 730 11.71 -26.74 -16.70
C GLU A 730 10.64 -25.63 -16.83
N THR A 731 9.45 -25.84 -16.25
CA THR A 731 8.36 -24.87 -16.26
C THR A 731 8.74 -23.57 -15.54
N TYR A 732 9.38 -23.68 -14.37
CA TYR A 732 9.87 -22.51 -13.63
C TYR A 732 11.03 -21.80 -14.32
N ARG A 733 11.89 -22.55 -15.04
CA ARG A 733 12.95 -21.93 -15.85
C ARG A 733 12.37 -21.01 -16.92
N VAL A 734 11.37 -21.48 -17.67
CA VAL A 734 10.70 -20.71 -18.72
C VAL A 734 9.97 -19.49 -18.15
N ARG A 735 9.26 -19.66 -17.02
CA ARG A 735 8.58 -18.54 -16.35
C ARG A 735 9.56 -17.48 -15.86
N ARG A 736 10.71 -17.89 -15.31
CA ARG A 736 11.77 -16.99 -14.87
C ARG A 736 12.38 -16.20 -16.03
N GLU A 737 12.68 -16.87 -17.14
CA GLU A 737 13.22 -16.20 -18.33
C GLU A 737 12.26 -15.12 -18.87
N TYR A 738 10.95 -15.38 -18.81
CA TYR A 738 9.92 -14.39 -19.15
C TYR A 738 9.95 -13.19 -18.20
N LEU A 739 9.92 -13.44 -16.88
CA LEU A 739 9.92 -12.39 -15.85
C LEU A 739 11.21 -11.54 -15.90
N GLU A 740 12.38 -12.16 -16.09
CA GLU A 740 13.65 -11.43 -16.27
C GLU A 740 13.67 -10.57 -17.55
N GLY A 741 12.93 -10.98 -18.59
CA GLY A 741 12.74 -10.21 -19.82
C GLY A 741 11.87 -8.97 -19.61
N GLU A 742 10.74 -9.10 -18.91
CA GLU A 742 9.88 -7.97 -18.53
C GLU A 742 10.58 -7.02 -17.56
N PHE A 743 11.29 -7.57 -16.57
CA PHE A 743 12.07 -6.80 -15.59
C PHE A 743 13.07 -5.85 -16.27
N LYS A 744 13.86 -6.35 -17.23
CA LYS A 744 14.79 -5.53 -18.04
C LYS A 744 14.08 -4.44 -18.84
N THR A 745 12.81 -4.63 -19.19
CA THR A 745 12.00 -3.66 -19.93
C THR A 745 11.52 -2.53 -19.02
N ILE A 746 11.09 -2.87 -17.80
CA ILE A 746 10.71 -1.90 -16.77
C ILE A 746 11.92 -1.07 -16.33
N GLU A 747 13.08 -1.70 -16.11
CA GLU A 747 14.32 -1.02 -15.73
C GLU A 747 14.73 0.05 -16.76
N LYS A 748 14.65 -0.29 -18.06
CA LYS A 748 14.90 0.67 -19.16
C LYS A 748 13.87 1.82 -19.18
N THR A 749 12.61 1.52 -18.86
CA THR A 749 11.54 2.52 -18.77
C THR A 749 11.80 3.50 -17.62
N LEU A 750 12.17 2.99 -16.44
CA LEU A 750 12.51 3.78 -15.27
C LEU A 750 13.74 4.67 -15.49
N ALA A 751 14.78 4.14 -16.15
CA ALA A 751 15.94 4.94 -16.53
C ALA A 751 15.55 6.11 -17.46
N SER A 752 14.65 5.86 -18.40
CA SER A 752 14.14 6.88 -19.33
C SER A 752 13.30 7.95 -18.60
N LEU A 753 12.46 7.54 -17.65
CA LEU A 753 11.65 8.44 -16.82
C LEU A 753 12.53 9.32 -15.93
N ASN A 754 13.56 8.76 -15.29
CA ASN A 754 14.51 9.51 -14.49
C ASN A 754 15.23 10.57 -15.32
N GLU A 755 15.73 10.21 -16.50
CA GLU A 755 16.39 11.17 -17.39
C GLU A 755 15.45 12.34 -17.77
N CYS A 756 14.17 12.06 -18.04
CA CYS A 756 13.18 13.09 -18.38
C CYS A 756 12.86 13.99 -17.17
N ILE A 757 12.71 13.41 -15.99
CA ILE A 757 12.48 14.15 -14.73
C ILE A 757 13.68 15.05 -14.44
N ASP A 758 14.91 14.53 -14.53
CA ASP A 758 16.12 15.28 -14.25
C ASP A 758 16.32 16.46 -15.22
N LYS A 759 16.03 16.25 -16.52
CA LYS A 759 16.07 17.32 -17.52
C LYS A 759 15.05 18.42 -17.23
N LEU A 760 13.80 18.06 -16.93
CA LEU A 760 12.74 19.01 -16.62
C LEU A 760 12.97 19.72 -15.29
N GLN A 761 13.49 19.03 -14.28
CA GLN A 761 13.87 19.62 -13.00
C GLN A 761 15.05 20.55 -13.15
N GLY A 762 16.09 20.15 -13.91
CA GLY A 762 17.23 20.99 -14.24
C GLY A 762 16.81 22.26 -14.98
N PHE A 763 15.88 22.15 -15.92
CA PHE A 763 15.29 23.31 -16.60
C PHE A 763 14.45 24.17 -15.64
N ALA A 764 13.59 23.57 -14.80
CA ALA A 764 12.78 24.30 -13.82
C ALA A 764 13.67 25.07 -12.82
N LEU A 765 14.77 24.45 -12.36
CA LEU A 765 15.78 25.09 -11.51
C LEU A 765 16.50 26.24 -12.22
N LYS A 766 16.86 26.07 -13.51
CA LYS A 766 17.46 27.15 -14.31
C LYS A 766 16.49 28.31 -14.58
N ALA A 767 15.23 28.02 -14.88
CA ALA A 767 14.19 29.00 -15.18
C ALA A 767 13.66 29.73 -13.94
N GLN A 768 13.70 29.07 -12.76
CA GLN A 768 13.37 29.67 -11.46
C GLN A 768 14.59 30.17 -10.67
N ALA A 769 15.80 30.12 -11.24
CA ALA A 769 17.03 30.52 -10.55
C ALA A 769 16.93 31.98 -10.09
N LYS A 770 16.64 32.16 -8.80
CA LYS A 770 16.88 33.42 -8.08
C LYS A 770 18.37 33.47 -7.78
N MET A 771 19.07 34.40 -8.42
CA MET A 771 20.47 34.67 -8.14
C MET A 771 20.60 35.70 -7.03
N ARG A 772 21.69 35.57 -6.29
CA ARG A 772 22.03 36.47 -5.19
C ARG A 772 23.44 36.94 -5.36
N ILE A 773 23.60 38.24 -5.20
CA ILE A 773 24.89 38.86 -5.07
C ILE A 773 24.95 39.68 -3.80
N ALA A 774 26.10 39.69 -3.16
CA ALA A 774 26.44 40.68 -2.16
C ALA A 774 27.58 41.55 -2.66
N PHE A 775 27.47 42.84 -2.41
CA PHE A 775 28.51 43.81 -2.72
C PHE A 775 28.45 45.01 -1.77
N THR A 776 29.59 45.64 -1.56
CA THR A 776 29.72 46.88 -0.78
C THR A 776 29.88 48.03 -1.76
N LEU A 777 29.13 49.13 -1.58
CA LEU A 777 29.23 50.31 -2.46
C LEU A 777 30.15 51.37 -1.88
N HIS A 778 30.70 52.24 -2.73
CA HIS A 778 31.33 53.47 -2.27
C HIS A 778 30.30 54.39 -1.62
N ASP A 779 30.66 54.98 -0.48
CA ASP A 779 29.76 55.86 0.28
C ASP A 779 29.61 57.22 -0.43
N LYS A 780 28.58 57.32 -1.29
CA LYS A 780 28.15 58.56 -1.95
C LYS A 780 26.61 58.63 -2.03
N PRO A 781 26.02 59.84 -1.96
CA PRO A 781 24.57 60.00 -2.13
C PRO A 781 24.11 59.42 -3.47
N GLY A 782 23.10 58.52 -3.42
CA GLY A 782 22.50 57.93 -4.61
C GLY A 782 23.18 56.67 -5.17
N SER A 783 24.30 56.21 -4.61
CA SER A 783 25.04 55.05 -5.13
C SER A 783 24.23 53.76 -5.18
N LEU A 784 23.31 53.53 -4.22
CA LEU A 784 22.42 52.38 -4.26
C LEU A 784 21.42 52.46 -5.42
N VAL A 785 20.87 53.65 -5.68
CA VAL A 785 19.92 53.87 -6.78
C VAL A 785 20.63 53.66 -8.12
N GLU A 786 21.86 54.15 -8.25
CA GLU A 786 22.70 53.93 -9.43
C GLU A 786 22.97 52.44 -9.66
N ALA A 787 23.36 51.69 -8.62
CA ALA A 787 23.59 50.26 -8.69
C ALA A 787 22.33 49.46 -9.06
N LEU A 788 21.18 49.75 -8.44
CA LEU A 788 19.92 49.07 -8.74
C LEU A 788 19.36 49.41 -10.13
N SER A 789 19.64 50.62 -10.65
CA SER A 789 19.22 51.04 -11.99
C SER A 789 19.79 50.17 -13.11
N ILE A 790 20.97 49.57 -12.89
CA ILE A 790 21.63 48.67 -13.86
C ILE A 790 20.74 47.45 -14.14
N PHE A 791 20.15 46.86 -13.11
CA PHE A 791 19.23 45.71 -13.24
C PHE A 791 17.99 46.06 -14.06
N SER A 792 17.38 47.22 -13.77
CA SER A 792 16.20 47.70 -14.51
C SER A 792 16.51 48.00 -15.98
N ARG A 793 17.66 48.64 -16.28
CA ARG A 793 18.09 48.94 -17.65
C ARG A 793 18.31 47.69 -18.50
N ARG A 794 18.63 46.56 -17.86
CA ARG A 794 18.88 45.26 -18.52
C ARG A 794 17.68 44.31 -18.48
N GLY A 795 16.53 44.78 -17.99
CA GLY A 795 15.30 43.98 -17.92
C GLY A 795 15.42 42.80 -16.95
N ILE A 796 16.28 42.90 -15.94
CA ILE A 796 16.40 41.90 -14.88
C ILE A 796 15.48 42.30 -13.73
N SER A 797 14.50 41.45 -13.43
CA SER A 797 13.60 41.67 -12.30
C SER A 797 14.33 41.45 -10.99
N LEU A 798 14.39 42.51 -10.17
CA LEU A 798 14.78 42.42 -8.77
C LEU A 798 13.66 41.73 -7.99
N SER A 799 14.01 40.85 -7.07
CA SER A 799 13.04 40.18 -6.17
C SER A 799 13.14 40.68 -4.74
N HIS A 800 14.35 41.01 -4.26
CA HIS A 800 14.58 41.48 -2.90
C HIS A 800 15.90 42.24 -2.81
N VAL A 801 15.97 43.25 -1.95
CA VAL A 801 17.19 44.00 -1.64
C VAL A 801 17.25 44.21 -0.13
N SER A 802 18.35 43.83 0.51
CA SER A 802 18.58 44.04 1.95
C SER A 802 19.98 44.57 2.23
N ASN A 803 20.16 45.18 3.41
CA ASN A 803 21.47 45.59 3.91
C ASN A 803 21.92 44.67 5.06
N ARG A 804 23.22 44.47 5.18
CA ARG A 804 23.88 43.76 6.28
C ARG A 804 25.19 44.50 6.62
N CYS A 805 25.71 44.32 7.83
CA CYS A 805 27.07 44.77 8.14
C CYS A 805 28.09 43.88 7.43
N SER A 806 29.14 44.48 6.85
CA SER A 806 30.23 43.72 6.24
C SER A 806 30.98 42.88 7.29
N PRO A 807 31.22 41.57 7.07
CA PRO A 807 31.97 40.73 8.02
C PRO A 807 33.44 41.15 8.17
N LEU A 808 33.99 41.80 7.14
CA LEU A 808 35.39 42.25 7.09
C LEU A 808 35.57 43.66 7.67
N GLU A 809 34.51 44.49 7.62
CA GLU A 809 34.53 45.88 8.06
C GLU A 809 33.17 46.23 8.71
N PRO A 810 33.02 46.07 10.04
CA PRO A 810 31.75 46.19 10.74
C PRO A 810 31.00 47.52 10.54
N TYR A 811 31.74 48.59 10.17
CA TYR A 811 31.23 49.93 9.95
C TYR A 811 30.73 50.20 8.52
N LYS A 812 30.83 49.24 7.58
CA LYS A 812 30.37 49.40 6.20
C LYS A 812 29.17 48.51 5.88
N ALA A 813 28.21 49.07 5.15
CA ALA A 813 27.00 48.37 4.72
C ALA A 813 27.28 47.53 3.46
N MET A 814 27.01 46.23 3.56
CA MET A 814 27.00 45.28 2.46
C MET A 814 25.55 45.11 1.96
N PHE A 815 25.33 45.27 0.67
CA PHE A 815 24.02 45.13 0.04
C PHE A 815 23.86 43.73 -0.54
N HIS A 816 22.79 43.05 -0.13
CA HIS A 816 22.38 41.75 -0.66
C HIS A 816 21.26 41.99 -1.67
N VAL A 817 21.52 41.70 -2.94
CA VAL A 817 20.57 41.92 -4.05
C VAL A 817 20.18 40.57 -4.64
N HIS A 818 18.88 40.30 -4.63
CA HIS A 818 18.27 39.12 -5.20
C HIS A 818 17.59 39.50 -6.52
N PHE A 819 17.83 38.73 -7.56
CA PHE A 819 17.27 38.96 -8.88
C PHE A 819 17.03 37.66 -9.64
N ARG A 820 16.09 37.66 -10.58
CA ARG A 820 15.79 36.48 -11.40
C ARG A 820 16.73 36.41 -12.60
N GLY A 821 17.47 35.31 -12.75
CA GLY A 821 18.36 35.07 -13.90
C GLY A 821 19.39 33.98 -13.63
N ALA A 822 20.05 33.46 -14.66
CA ALA A 822 21.15 32.49 -14.50
C ALA A 822 22.51 33.20 -14.38
N TRP A 823 23.44 32.70 -13.56
CA TRP A 823 24.79 33.26 -13.39
C TRP A 823 25.59 33.28 -14.70
N GLU A 824 25.41 32.26 -15.53
CA GLU A 824 26.08 32.16 -16.83
C GLU A 824 25.44 32.99 -17.94
N SER A 825 24.25 33.55 -17.71
CA SER A 825 23.56 34.32 -18.76
C SER A 825 24.35 35.58 -19.12
N ALA A 826 24.37 35.90 -20.42
CA ALA A 826 25.05 37.10 -20.94
C ALA A 826 24.53 38.38 -20.24
N LYS A 827 23.22 38.46 -19.99
CA LYS A 827 22.59 39.57 -19.27
C LYS A 827 23.14 39.73 -17.85
N THR A 828 23.27 38.64 -17.09
CA THR A 828 23.82 38.69 -15.73
C THR A 828 25.30 39.07 -15.74
N ARG A 829 26.11 38.54 -16.68
CA ARG A 829 27.54 38.91 -16.79
C ARG A 829 27.73 40.39 -17.08
N GLU A 830 26.97 40.95 -18.02
CA GLU A 830 27.01 42.38 -18.32
C GLU A 830 26.62 43.24 -17.10
N VAL A 831 25.60 42.82 -16.35
CA VAL A 831 25.21 43.51 -15.11
C VAL A 831 26.33 43.45 -14.07
N LEU A 832 26.99 42.32 -13.89
CA LEU A 832 28.12 42.17 -12.97
C LEU A 832 29.32 43.03 -13.38
N GLU A 833 29.63 43.11 -14.68
CA GLU A 833 30.70 43.96 -15.20
C GLU A 833 30.40 45.46 -15.03
N GLU A 834 29.14 45.87 -15.22
CA GLU A 834 28.70 47.25 -15.02
C GLU A 834 28.58 47.61 -13.52
N LEU A 835 28.38 46.61 -12.64
CA LEU A 835 28.36 46.80 -11.19
C LEU A 835 29.77 46.91 -10.57
N ARG A 836 30.76 46.14 -11.07
CA ARG A 836 32.14 46.09 -10.51
C ARG A 836 32.75 47.47 -10.21
N PRO A 837 32.67 48.49 -11.09
CA PRO A 837 33.26 49.80 -10.83
C PRO A 837 32.56 50.60 -9.72
N LEU A 838 31.31 50.27 -9.40
CA LEU A 838 30.52 50.92 -8.34
C LEU A 838 30.76 50.27 -6.97
N THR A 839 31.32 49.05 -6.96
CA THR A 839 31.60 48.29 -5.75
C THR A 839 32.99 48.58 -5.19
N LEU A 840 33.11 48.59 -3.86
CA LEU A 840 34.38 48.75 -3.16
C LEU A 840 35.34 47.62 -3.59
N ASP A 841 36.51 47.99 -4.11
CA ASP A 841 37.56 47.10 -4.61
C ASP A 841 37.11 46.09 -5.70
N GLY A 842 36.00 46.36 -6.38
CA GLY A 842 35.45 45.45 -7.40
C GLY A 842 34.87 44.15 -6.85
N GLN A 843 34.61 44.07 -5.54
CA GLN A 843 34.20 42.84 -4.87
C GLN A 843 32.70 42.56 -5.05
N LEU A 844 32.40 41.44 -5.72
CA LEU A 844 31.06 40.89 -5.92
C LEU A 844 31.06 39.43 -5.48
N PHE A 845 30.25 39.12 -4.48
CA PHE A 845 30.11 37.79 -3.92
C PHE A 845 28.87 37.12 -4.48
N LYS A 846 29.02 35.99 -5.16
CA LYS A 846 27.89 35.09 -5.47
C LYS A 846 27.45 34.41 -4.18
N ILE A 847 26.20 34.59 -3.78
CA ILE A 847 25.64 33.89 -2.62
C ILE A 847 24.83 32.69 -3.12
N ALA A 848 25.27 31.47 -2.80
CA ALA A 848 24.46 30.28 -3.00
C ALA A 848 23.29 30.28 -2.00
N ALA A 849 22.09 29.89 -2.43
CA ALA A 849 21.02 29.64 -1.47
C ALA A 849 21.41 28.41 -0.62
N PRO A 850 21.30 28.51 0.71
CA PRO A 850 21.76 27.44 1.59
C PRO A 850 20.89 26.20 1.42
N ASP A 851 21.56 25.06 1.47
CA ASP A 851 20.98 23.75 1.27
C ASP A 851 20.63 23.12 2.62
N VAL A 852 19.34 23.06 2.94
CA VAL A 852 18.83 22.73 4.29
C VAL A 852 17.87 21.55 4.26
N PRO A 853 17.71 20.81 5.36
CA PRO A 853 16.65 19.81 5.49
C PRO A 853 15.27 20.42 5.18
N TRP A 854 14.40 19.65 4.54
CA TRP A 854 13.02 20.08 4.29
C TRP A 854 12.29 20.42 5.60
N PHE A 855 11.42 21.43 5.53
CA PHE A 855 10.53 21.84 6.61
C PHE A 855 9.24 22.43 6.01
N PRO A 856 8.10 22.33 6.73
CA PRO A 856 6.82 22.88 6.29
C PRO A 856 6.88 24.41 6.19
N ARG A 857 6.30 24.99 5.13
CA ARG A 857 6.24 26.44 4.92
C ARG A 857 4.86 27.02 5.14
N HIS A 858 3.83 26.21 4.97
CA HIS A 858 2.44 26.56 5.24
C HIS A 858 1.84 25.53 6.21
N ILE A 859 0.87 25.93 7.04
CA ILE A 859 0.23 25.04 8.02
C ILE A 859 -0.43 23.78 7.39
N SER A 860 -0.83 23.86 6.12
CA SER A 860 -1.34 22.71 5.36
C SER A 860 -0.27 21.67 5.04
N ASP A 861 1.01 22.05 5.01
CA ASP A 861 2.11 21.11 4.75
C ASP A 861 2.24 20.07 5.88
N LEU A 862 1.73 20.38 7.08
CA LEU A 862 1.70 19.47 8.23
C LEU A 862 0.85 18.22 7.96
N ASP A 863 -0.03 18.23 6.96
CA ASP A 863 -0.81 17.05 6.57
C ASP A 863 0.10 15.92 6.05
N GLN A 864 1.32 16.23 5.62
CA GLN A 864 2.34 15.24 5.22
C GLN A 864 2.86 14.41 6.39
N PHE A 865 2.76 14.92 7.63
CA PHE A 865 3.23 14.24 8.84
C PHE A 865 2.32 13.08 9.25
N SER A 866 1.02 13.17 8.95
CA SER A 866 0.02 12.13 9.29
C SER A 866 0.30 10.76 8.66
N LYS A 867 1.17 10.68 7.65
CA LYS A 867 1.57 9.44 6.97
C LYS A 867 2.89 8.85 7.49
N SER A 868 3.56 9.54 8.42
CA SER A 868 4.99 9.35 8.74
C SER A 868 5.23 9.11 10.24
N THR A 869 4.44 8.25 10.88
CA THR A 869 4.66 7.89 12.30
C THR A 869 5.72 6.80 12.44
N LEU A 870 6.59 6.92 13.45
CA LEU A 870 7.68 5.99 13.73
C LEU A 870 7.14 4.63 14.21
N ASP A 871 6.11 4.67 15.05
CA ASP A 871 5.33 3.53 15.48
C ASP A 871 3.89 3.84 15.09
N ALA A 872 3.31 3.03 14.20
CA ALA A 872 1.88 3.11 13.95
C ALA A 872 1.21 2.68 15.27
N GLY A 873 0.47 3.57 15.93
CA GLY A 873 -0.07 3.33 17.28
C GLY A 873 -1.08 2.19 17.38
N ASP A 874 -1.21 1.35 16.35
CA ASP A 874 -1.89 0.05 16.30
C ASP A 874 -0.97 -1.13 16.71
N GLN A 875 0.35 -1.00 16.60
CA GLN A 875 1.31 -2.04 16.99
C GLN A 875 1.85 -1.78 18.40
N LEU A 876 1.23 -2.39 19.40
CA LEU A 876 1.67 -2.32 20.79
C LEU A 876 2.90 -3.22 21.01
N GLU A 877 3.87 -2.77 21.82
CA GLU A 877 4.99 -3.61 22.28
C GLU A 877 4.50 -4.75 23.19
N SER A 878 5.26 -5.84 23.29
CA SER A 878 4.85 -7.06 24.01
C SER A 878 4.72 -6.88 25.53
N ASP A 879 5.36 -5.86 26.09
CA ASP A 879 5.28 -5.46 27.49
C ASP A 879 4.15 -4.43 27.75
N HIS A 880 3.47 -3.93 26.71
CA HIS A 880 2.35 -3.01 26.86
C HIS A 880 1.17 -3.73 27.54
N PRO A 881 0.52 -3.14 28.57
CA PRO A 881 -0.53 -3.79 29.36
C PRO A 881 -1.78 -4.19 28.55
N GLY A 882 -1.98 -3.56 27.40
CA GLY A 882 -3.04 -3.88 26.43
C GLY A 882 -2.61 -4.79 25.27
N PHE A 883 -1.39 -5.34 25.26
CA PHE A 883 -0.88 -6.17 24.16
C PHE A 883 -1.71 -7.44 23.94
N THR A 884 -2.12 -8.09 25.04
CA THR A 884 -2.95 -9.30 25.02
C THR A 884 -4.46 -9.02 25.03
N ASP A 885 -4.88 -7.75 25.12
CA ASP A 885 -6.29 -7.35 25.12
C ASP A 885 -6.76 -7.10 23.66
N PRO A 886 -7.56 -8.00 23.05
CA PRO A 886 -8.02 -7.82 21.68
C PRO A 886 -8.99 -6.64 21.52
N GLU A 887 -9.79 -6.32 22.54
CA GLU A 887 -10.73 -5.19 22.50
C GLU A 887 -9.97 -3.86 22.50
N TYR A 888 -8.93 -3.75 23.33
CA TYR A 888 -8.08 -2.56 23.39
C TYR A 888 -7.31 -2.35 22.07
N ARG A 889 -6.77 -3.41 21.46
CA ARG A 889 -6.08 -3.33 20.16
C ARG A 889 -7.01 -2.89 19.03
N ALA A 890 -8.20 -3.48 18.94
CA ALA A 890 -9.20 -3.07 17.96
C ALA A 890 -9.62 -1.60 18.15
N ARG A 891 -9.79 -1.18 19.41
CA ARG A 891 -10.11 0.21 19.76
C ARG A 891 -9.00 1.19 19.38
N ARG A 892 -7.74 0.83 19.57
CA ARG A 892 -6.57 1.62 19.13
C ARG A 892 -6.53 1.78 17.63
N GLU A 893 -6.76 0.70 16.88
CA GLU A 893 -6.81 0.72 15.42
C GLU A 893 -7.94 1.62 14.90
N GLU A 894 -9.11 1.58 15.53
CA GLU A 894 -10.24 2.46 15.21
C GLU A 894 -9.87 3.94 15.34
N ILE A 895 -9.29 4.35 16.47
CA ILE A 895 -8.89 5.73 16.73
C ILE A 895 -7.76 6.17 15.79
N ALA A 896 -6.79 5.29 15.51
CA ALA A 896 -5.72 5.56 14.54
C ALA A 896 -6.26 5.76 13.10
N LYS A 897 -7.27 4.97 12.69
CA LYS A 897 -7.94 5.15 11.40
C LYS A 897 -8.63 6.51 11.28
N VAL A 898 -9.17 7.05 12.38
CA VAL A 898 -9.74 8.40 12.40
C VAL A 898 -8.65 9.45 12.22
N ALA A 899 -7.54 9.36 12.97
CA ALA A 899 -6.43 10.31 12.87
C ALA A 899 -5.75 10.32 11.49
N SER A 900 -5.50 9.15 10.88
CA SER A 900 -4.83 9.04 9.57
C SER A 900 -5.61 9.69 8.41
N LYS A 901 -6.94 9.76 8.52
CA LYS A 901 -7.82 10.39 7.52
C LYS A 901 -7.90 11.90 7.66
N TYR A 902 -7.56 12.46 8.81
CA TYR A 902 -7.68 13.89 9.06
C TYR A 902 -6.71 14.73 8.22
N ARG A 903 -7.23 15.80 7.61
CA ARG A 903 -6.44 16.87 6.98
C ARG A 903 -6.88 18.19 7.57
N GLY A 904 -5.94 19.13 7.75
CA GLY A 904 -6.27 20.43 8.36
C GLY A 904 -7.30 21.25 7.57
N ALA A 905 -7.46 20.98 6.27
CA ALA A 905 -8.45 21.64 5.43
C ALA A 905 -9.87 21.03 5.50
N ASP A 906 -10.02 19.82 6.06
CA ASP A 906 -11.28 19.06 5.99
C ASP A 906 -12.31 19.46 7.05
N GLY A 907 -11.94 20.33 8.01
CA GLY A 907 -12.82 20.84 9.06
C GLY A 907 -12.28 20.58 10.47
N PRO A 908 -13.12 20.63 11.52
CA PRO A 908 -12.70 20.45 12.89
C PRO A 908 -12.19 19.02 13.15
N VAL A 909 -11.38 18.86 14.21
CA VAL A 909 -10.87 17.55 14.63
C VAL A 909 -12.05 16.59 14.90
N PRO A 910 -12.00 15.34 14.38
CA PRO A 910 -13.07 14.36 14.63
C PRO A 910 -13.26 14.06 16.11
N GLN A 911 -14.52 13.95 16.52
CA GLN A 911 -14.88 13.56 17.88
C GLN A 911 -14.80 12.03 18.04
N ILE A 912 -14.39 11.59 19.23
CA ILE A 912 -14.33 10.17 19.60
C ILE A 912 -15.41 9.90 20.64
N GLU A 913 -16.27 8.92 20.36
CA GLU A 913 -17.24 8.42 21.32
C GLU A 913 -16.53 7.48 22.31
N TYR A 914 -16.06 8.02 23.43
CA TYR A 914 -15.38 7.25 24.47
C TYR A 914 -16.32 6.30 25.20
N THR A 915 -15.87 5.07 25.41
CA THR A 915 -16.59 4.03 26.15
C THR A 915 -16.67 4.35 27.65
N GLU A 916 -17.62 3.73 28.36
CA GLU A 916 -17.74 3.89 29.82
C GLU A 916 -16.46 3.49 30.57
N LYS A 917 -15.73 2.48 30.07
CA LYS A 917 -14.47 2.00 30.64
C LYS A 917 -13.34 3.02 30.48
N GLU A 918 -13.27 3.67 29.31
CA GLU A 918 -12.34 4.78 29.04
C GLU A 918 -12.66 5.99 29.94
N VAL A 919 -13.94 6.37 30.05
CA VAL A 919 -14.39 7.47 30.92
C VAL A 919 -14.14 7.17 32.40
N ALA A 920 -14.31 5.92 32.84
CA ALA A 920 -13.97 5.50 34.19
C ALA A 920 -12.47 5.62 34.47
N THR A 921 -11.62 5.26 33.50
CA THR A 921 -10.16 5.36 33.59
C THR A 921 -9.72 6.82 33.70
N TRP A 922 -10.25 7.69 32.84
CA TRP A 922 -10.08 9.15 32.96
C TRP A 922 -10.48 9.66 34.33
N GLY A 923 -11.68 9.31 34.79
CA GLY A 923 -12.19 9.81 36.07
C GLY A 923 -11.37 9.37 37.27
N TYR A 924 -10.82 8.15 37.24
CA TYR A 924 -9.89 7.70 38.28
C TYR A 924 -8.60 8.54 38.30
N VAL A 925 -7.99 8.78 37.14
CA VAL A 925 -6.76 9.59 37.04
C VAL A 925 -7.02 11.05 37.41
N TRP A 926 -8.16 11.60 36.97
CA TRP A 926 -8.63 12.93 37.35
C TRP A 926 -8.73 13.09 38.86
N ASP A 927 -9.44 12.17 39.52
CA ASP A 927 -9.71 12.23 40.96
C ASP A 927 -8.40 12.18 41.77
N GLU A 928 -7.40 11.41 41.34
CA GLU A 928 -6.11 11.31 42.03
C GLU A 928 -5.21 12.54 41.78
N LEU A 929 -5.06 12.98 40.53
CA LEU A 929 -4.16 14.08 40.20
C LEU A 929 -4.69 15.44 40.69
N THR A 930 -6.00 15.69 40.59
CA THR A 930 -6.59 16.97 41.05
C THR A 930 -6.50 17.18 42.56
N LYS A 931 -6.36 16.12 43.36
CA LYS A 931 -6.02 16.23 44.80
C LYS A 931 -4.60 16.74 45.02
N LEU A 932 -3.68 16.46 44.10
CA LEU A 932 -2.26 16.79 44.22
C LEU A 932 -1.90 18.13 43.58
N TYR A 933 -2.56 18.53 42.49
CA TYR A 933 -2.21 19.75 41.74
C TYR A 933 -2.10 21.02 42.59
N PRO A 934 -2.99 21.32 43.56
CA PRO A 934 -2.84 22.51 44.38
C PRO A 934 -1.53 22.58 45.17
N ARG A 935 -0.93 21.42 45.47
CA ARG A 935 0.31 21.31 46.24
C ARG A 935 1.55 21.17 45.35
N HIS A 936 1.43 20.51 44.21
CA HIS A 936 2.59 20.07 43.42
C HIS A 936 2.70 20.71 42.03
N ALA A 937 1.58 21.12 41.41
CA ALA A 937 1.60 21.79 40.10
C ALA A 937 1.88 23.29 40.23
N CYS A 938 2.37 23.91 39.15
CA CYS A 938 2.53 25.35 39.06
C CYS A 938 1.19 26.08 39.11
N LYS A 939 1.23 27.39 39.36
CA LYS A 939 0.02 28.20 39.46
C LYS A 939 -0.69 28.27 38.10
N GLU A 940 0.08 28.43 37.04
CA GLU A 940 -0.38 28.56 35.66
C GLU A 940 -1.23 27.35 35.24
N HIS A 941 -0.80 26.14 35.60
CA HIS A 941 -1.56 24.90 35.35
C HIS A 941 -2.87 24.87 36.13
N ASN A 942 -2.84 25.19 37.43
CA ASN A 942 -4.04 25.19 38.27
C ASN A 942 -5.09 26.21 37.79
N ASP A 943 -4.65 27.43 37.45
CA ASP A 943 -5.53 28.49 36.94
C ASP A 943 -6.14 28.09 35.58
N ALA A 944 -5.34 27.47 34.69
CA ALA A 944 -5.79 26.97 33.41
C ALA A 944 -6.79 25.81 33.52
N LEU A 945 -6.53 24.85 34.42
CA LEU A 945 -7.41 23.73 34.69
C LEU A 945 -8.76 24.19 35.24
N GLN A 946 -8.75 25.19 36.13
CA GLN A 946 -9.97 25.82 36.62
C GLN A 946 -10.76 26.46 35.48
N ALA A 947 -10.13 27.25 34.61
CA ALA A 947 -10.80 27.90 33.48
C ALA A 947 -11.41 26.89 32.49
N LEU A 948 -10.73 25.77 32.22
CA LEU A 948 -11.24 24.68 31.38
C LEU A 948 -12.44 23.96 32.00
N THR A 949 -12.44 23.83 33.33
CA THR A 949 -13.55 23.22 34.08
C THR A 949 -14.77 24.14 34.11
N GLU A 950 -14.56 25.44 34.36
CA GLU A 950 -15.62 26.46 34.34
C GLU A 950 -16.26 26.61 32.95
N ALA A 951 -15.48 26.43 31.88
CA ALA A 951 -15.98 26.41 30.51
C ALA A 951 -16.76 25.13 30.15
N GLY A 952 -16.84 24.13 31.04
CA GLY A 952 -17.51 22.85 30.79
C GLY A 952 -16.79 21.93 29.80
N ILE A 953 -15.53 22.23 29.48
CA ILE A 953 -14.68 21.42 28.62
C ILE A 953 -14.14 20.23 29.43
N TYR A 954 -13.69 20.49 30.66
CA TYR A 954 -13.09 19.50 31.56
C TYR A 954 -14.07 19.06 32.65
N GLY A 955 -13.99 17.79 33.06
CA GLY A 955 -14.71 17.28 34.23
C GLY A 955 -14.35 15.83 34.56
N PRO A 956 -14.69 15.35 35.77
CA PRO A 956 -14.29 14.03 36.26
C PRO A 956 -14.90 12.85 35.49
N ARG A 957 -15.99 13.09 34.74
CA ARG A 957 -16.72 12.05 33.98
C ARG A 957 -16.91 12.43 32.51
N LYS A 958 -16.11 13.38 32.01
CA LYS A 958 -16.13 13.83 30.60
C LYS A 958 -14.69 13.93 30.13
N ILE A 959 -14.29 13.05 29.21
CA ILE A 959 -13.01 13.19 28.49
C ILE A 959 -13.17 14.35 27.50
N PRO A 960 -12.33 15.39 27.57
CA PRO A 960 -12.37 16.50 26.63
C PRO A 960 -12.17 16.06 25.18
N GLN A 961 -12.98 16.61 24.27
CA GLN A 961 -12.78 16.40 22.84
C GLN A 961 -11.74 17.39 22.30
N LEU A 962 -10.85 16.92 21.42
CA LEU A 962 -9.76 17.75 20.89
C LEU A 962 -10.26 18.97 20.11
N ASN A 963 -11.42 18.90 19.44
CA ASN A 963 -11.98 20.05 18.73
C ASN A 963 -12.40 21.18 19.69
N GLU A 964 -13.20 20.86 20.72
CA GLU A 964 -13.65 21.83 21.74
C GLU A 964 -12.45 22.48 22.44
N LEU A 965 -11.45 21.66 22.79
CA LEU A 965 -10.23 22.14 23.43
C LEU A 965 -9.39 23.01 22.48
N SER A 966 -9.21 22.59 21.23
CA SER A 966 -8.45 23.33 20.23
C SER A 966 -9.06 24.70 19.96
N ASP A 967 -10.39 24.80 19.86
CA ASP A 967 -11.07 26.09 19.69
C ASP A 967 -10.83 27.02 20.90
N PHE A 968 -10.91 26.47 22.11
CA PHE A 968 -10.72 27.24 23.35
C PHE A 968 -9.28 27.73 23.53
N VAL A 969 -8.28 26.89 23.23
CA VAL A 969 -6.86 27.25 23.32
C VAL A 969 -6.48 28.20 22.18
N SER A 970 -6.95 27.96 20.96
CA SER A 970 -6.63 28.78 19.78
C SER A 970 -7.14 30.21 19.95
N ALA A 971 -8.32 30.39 20.56
CA ALA A 971 -8.87 31.72 20.86
C ALA A 971 -8.00 32.55 21.83
N ARG A 972 -7.11 31.92 22.61
CA ARG A 972 -6.30 32.58 23.64
C ARG A 972 -4.83 32.73 23.26
N THR A 973 -4.22 31.67 22.73
CA THR A 973 -2.79 31.65 22.39
C THR A 973 -2.53 31.26 20.95
N GLY A 974 -3.56 31.02 20.13
CA GLY A 974 -3.40 30.58 18.74
C GLY A 974 -2.94 29.13 18.59
N PHE A 975 -2.71 28.40 19.69
CA PHE A 975 -2.37 26.98 19.63
C PHE A 975 -3.56 26.12 19.23
N GLN A 976 -3.29 25.11 18.40
CA GLN A 976 -4.30 24.19 17.87
C GLN A 976 -3.84 22.75 18.03
N PHE A 977 -4.79 21.84 18.22
CA PHE A 977 -4.51 20.41 18.33
C PHE A 977 -4.78 19.72 17.00
N ARG A 978 -3.93 18.76 16.64
CA ARG A 978 -4.17 17.85 15.51
C ARG A 978 -4.07 16.40 15.98
N PRO A 979 -4.97 15.52 15.53
CA PRO A 979 -4.91 14.12 15.89
C PRO A 979 -3.71 13.46 15.20
N VAL A 980 -3.06 12.54 15.91
CA VAL A 980 -1.97 11.72 15.37
C VAL A 980 -2.20 10.25 15.68
N THR A 981 -1.74 9.37 14.78
CA THR A 981 -1.86 7.92 14.94
C THR A 981 -0.90 7.35 15.98
N GLY A 982 0.22 8.01 16.23
CA GLY A 982 1.31 7.53 17.09
C GLY A 982 2.46 8.55 17.16
N LEU A 983 3.66 8.09 17.50
CA LEU A 983 4.83 8.97 17.68
C LEU A 983 5.34 9.49 16.33
N LEU A 984 5.46 10.82 16.22
CA LEU A 984 6.13 11.48 15.08
C LEU A 984 7.65 11.47 15.27
N SER A 985 8.38 11.68 14.17
CA SER A 985 9.81 11.99 14.28
C SER A 985 10.00 13.27 15.10
N GLY A 986 11.08 13.34 15.89
CA GLY A 986 11.38 14.55 16.68
C GLY A 986 11.50 15.81 15.82
N ARG A 987 11.88 15.68 14.55
CA ARG A 987 11.88 16.80 13.59
C ARG A 987 10.48 17.25 13.23
N ASP A 988 9.60 16.32 12.86
CA ASP A 988 8.25 16.66 12.39
C ASP A 988 7.40 17.22 13.52
N PHE A 989 7.49 16.61 14.69
CA PHE A 989 6.83 17.09 15.90
C PHE A 989 7.27 18.52 16.25
N LEU A 990 8.58 18.77 16.37
CA LEU A 990 9.08 20.12 16.68
C LEU A 990 8.74 21.14 15.58
N ASN A 991 8.83 20.76 14.30
CA ASN A 991 8.45 21.64 13.20
C ASN A 991 6.99 22.09 13.27
N ALA A 992 6.08 21.24 13.74
CA ALA A 992 4.67 21.58 13.90
C ALA A 992 4.46 22.68 14.95
N LEU A 993 5.26 22.69 16.02
CA LEU A 993 5.20 23.70 17.08
C LEU A 993 5.48 25.12 16.55
N ALA A 994 6.22 25.26 15.43
CA ALA A 994 6.45 26.55 14.78
C ALA A 994 5.15 27.22 14.33
N PHE A 995 4.15 26.41 13.96
CA PHE A 995 2.82 26.84 13.52
C PHE A 995 1.82 26.93 14.67
N ARG A 996 2.28 26.81 15.93
CA ARG A 996 1.45 26.63 17.11
C ARG A 996 0.50 25.42 16.97
N VAL A 997 0.97 24.36 16.32
CA VAL A 997 0.21 23.12 16.15
C VAL A 997 0.83 22.04 17.02
N PHE A 998 0.03 21.47 17.91
CA PHE A 998 0.41 20.35 18.76
C PHE A 998 -0.26 19.07 18.25
N PHE A 999 0.53 18.05 17.92
CA PHE A 999 0.01 16.75 17.56
C PHE A 999 -0.29 15.95 18.84
N SER A 1000 -1.53 15.49 18.98
CA SER A 1000 -2.04 14.82 20.17
C SER A 1000 -2.71 13.50 19.79
N THR A 1001 -2.46 12.46 20.58
CA THR A 1001 -3.17 11.19 20.46
C THR A 1001 -4.59 11.32 21.01
N GLN A 1002 -5.50 10.44 20.59
CA GLN A 1002 -6.89 10.43 21.07
C GLN A 1002 -7.26 9.17 21.87
N TYR A 1003 -6.39 8.17 21.95
CA TYR A 1003 -6.65 6.94 22.70
C TYR A 1003 -6.38 7.12 24.20
N VAL A 1004 -7.09 6.39 25.04
CA VAL A 1004 -6.87 6.35 26.49
C VAL A 1004 -5.97 5.18 26.85
N ARG A 1005 -5.07 5.35 27.83
CA ARG A 1005 -4.23 4.26 28.36
C ARG A 1005 -5.06 3.07 28.85
N HIS A 1006 -4.45 1.90 28.89
CA HIS A 1006 -5.11 0.68 29.31
C HIS A 1006 -5.57 0.74 30.78
N HIS A 1007 -6.83 0.39 31.03
CA HIS A 1007 -7.49 0.50 32.34
C HIS A 1007 -6.85 -0.33 33.46
N SER A 1008 -6.05 -1.36 33.15
CA SER A 1008 -5.35 -2.17 34.18
C SER A 1008 -4.19 -1.43 34.84
N VAL A 1009 -3.64 -0.39 34.17
CA VAL A 1009 -2.53 0.43 34.68
C VAL A 1009 -2.86 1.91 34.52
N PRO A 1010 -3.87 2.43 35.25
CA PRO A 1010 -4.36 3.81 35.02
C PRO A 1010 -3.34 4.88 35.46
N MET A 1011 -2.45 4.54 36.40
CA MET A 1011 -1.54 5.51 37.04
C MET A 1011 -0.24 5.76 36.25
N TYR A 1012 0.04 4.99 35.21
CA TYR A 1012 1.26 5.11 34.42
C TYR A 1012 1.06 4.57 33.01
N THR A 1013 1.65 5.24 32.03
CA THR A 1013 1.77 4.73 30.65
C THR A 1013 3.12 5.16 30.08
N PRO A 1014 3.87 4.26 29.41
CA PRO A 1014 5.06 4.66 28.66
C PRO A 1014 4.71 5.42 27.38
N GLU A 1015 3.50 5.24 26.86
CA GLU A 1015 2.99 5.94 25.67
C GLU A 1015 2.25 7.22 26.05
N PRO A 1016 2.37 8.31 25.25
CA PRO A 1016 1.62 9.55 25.48
C PRO A 1016 0.16 9.38 25.04
N ASP A 1017 -0.67 8.84 25.94
CA ASP A 1017 -2.11 8.73 25.74
C ASP A 1017 -2.83 10.07 25.88
N VAL A 1018 -4.11 10.13 25.51
CA VAL A 1018 -4.91 11.36 25.56
C VAL A 1018 -4.97 11.96 26.98
N ILE A 1019 -4.85 11.16 28.05
CA ILE A 1019 -4.79 11.68 29.42
C ILE A 1019 -3.52 12.51 29.62
N HIS A 1020 -2.36 12.04 29.15
CA HIS A 1020 -1.11 12.78 29.19
C HIS A 1020 -1.22 14.12 28.43
N GLU A 1021 -1.79 14.08 27.23
CA GLU A 1021 -1.94 15.28 26.39
C GLU A 1021 -2.89 16.31 27.02
N LEU A 1022 -4.01 15.84 27.57
CA LEU A 1022 -5.07 16.72 28.09
C LEU A 1022 -4.81 17.22 29.51
N LEU A 1023 -4.22 16.42 30.40
CA LEU A 1023 -3.95 16.87 31.78
C LEU A 1023 -2.56 17.50 31.93
N GLY A 1024 -1.61 17.11 31.09
CA GLY A 1024 -0.25 17.64 31.07
C GLY A 1024 -0.11 18.87 30.17
N HIS A 1025 -0.13 18.65 28.86
CA HIS A 1025 0.21 19.68 27.87
C HIS A 1025 -0.87 20.76 27.72
N ALA A 1026 -2.13 20.36 27.53
CA ALA A 1026 -3.20 21.28 27.13
C ALA A 1026 -3.43 22.48 28.06
N PRO A 1027 -3.43 22.33 29.41
CA PRO A 1027 -3.61 23.47 30.30
C PRO A 1027 -2.45 24.48 30.18
N MET A 1028 -1.23 24.00 29.95
CA MET A 1028 -0.06 24.87 29.83
C MET A 1028 -0.08 25.70 28.54
N PHE A 1029 -0.67 25.22 27.44
CA PHE A 1029 -0.85 26.01 26.21
C PHE A 1029 -1.79 27.21 26.37
N LEU A 1030 -2.55 27.32 27.46
CA LEU A 1030 -3.33 28.52 27.79
C LEU A 1030 -2.47 29.66 28.32
N ASN A 1031 -1.25 29.37 28.78
CA ASN A 1031 -0.30 30.37 29.23
C ASN A 1031 0.47 30.96 28.01
N PRO A 1032 0.41 32.29 27.78
CA PRO A 1032 1.10 32.89 26.64
C PRO A 1032 2.62 32.71 26.64
N ASP A 1033 3.27 32.74 27.82
CA ASP A 1033 4.71 32.58 27.90
C ASP A 1033 5.15 31.16 27.55
N PHE A 1034 4.39 30.16 27.98
CA PHE A 1034 4.60 28.76 27.61
C PHE A 1034 4.33 28.51 26.13
N ALA A 1035 3.27 29.11 25.58
CA ALA A 1035 2.97 29.03 24.14
C ALA A 1035 4.10 29.63 23.29
N ASP A 1036 4.59 30.82 23.65
CA ASP A 1036 5.72 31.46 22.97
C ASP A 1036 7.03 30.66 23.14
N PHE A 1037 7.31 30.17 24.35
CA PHE A 1037 8.44 29.29 24.65
C PHE A 1037 8.45 28.09 23.69
N THR A 1038 7.34 27.37 23.60
CA THR A 1038 7.21 26.16 22.77
C THR A 1038 7.30 26.50 21.29
N GLN A 1039 6.73 27.62 20.86
CA GLN A 1039 6.86 28.08 19.47
C GLN A 1039 8.30 28.46 19.12
N TYR A 1040 9.10 29.03 20.04
CA TYR A 1040 10.51 29.31 19.76
C TYR A 1040 11.32 28.05 19.51
N ILE A 1041 11.00 26.94 20.20
CA ILE A 1041 11.61 25.64 19.91
C ILE A 1041 11.25 25.20 18.50
N GLY A 1042 9.98 25.29 18.12
CA GLY A 1042 9.55 24.89 16.78
C GLY A 1042 10.11 25.77 15.67
N LEU A 1043 10.14 27.10 15.87
CA LEU A 1043 10.79 28.00 14.93
C LEU A 1043 12.28 27.67 14.79
N ALA A 1044 12.97 27.30 15.86
CA ALA A 1044 14.38 26.91 15.84
C ALA A 1044 14.62 25.58 15.10
N SER A 1045 13.64 24.67 15.04
CA SER A 1045 13.78 23.36 14.38
C SER A 1045 13.70 23.44 12.86
N LEU A 1046 13.04 24.47 12.30
CA LEU A 1046 12.85 24.63 10.86
C LEU A 1046 14.19 24.72 10.12
N GLY A 1047 14.46 23.74 9.27
CA GLY A 1047 15.70 23.60 8.49
C GLY A 1047 16.97 23.37 9.32
N ALA A 1048 16.83 23.03 10.61
CA ALA A 1048 17.96 22.69 11.48
C ALA A 1048 18.57 21.33 11.13
N SER A 1049 19.87 21.12 11.40
CA SER A 1049 20.52 19.80 11.26
C SER A 1049 19.99 18.80 12.30
N ASP A 1050 20.19 17.50 12.07
CA ASP A 1050 19.73 16.45 13.00
C ASP A 1050 20.34 16.59 14.40
N ASP A 1051 21.60 17.04 14.50
CA ASP A 1051 22.24 17.27 15.80
C ASP A 1051 21.59 18.41 16.57
N VAL A 1052 21.18 19.47 15.87
CA VAL A 1052 20.41 20.57 16.48
C VAL A 1052 19.01 20.11 16.88
N ILE A 1053 18.35 19.28 16.06
CA ILE A 1053 17.05 18.68 16.42
C ILE A 1053 17.16 17.87 17.71
N LYS A 1054 18.21 17.05 17.88
CA LYS A 1054 18.44 16.30 19.13
C LYS A 1054 18.59 17.22 20.34
N LYS A 1055 19.35 18.30 20.21
CA LYS A 1055 19.53 19.30 21.28
C LYS A 1055 18.23 20.01 21.63
N LEU A 1056 17.45 20.43 20.63
CA LEU A 1056 16.13 21.04 20.84
C LEU A 1056 15.14 20.04 21.47
N ALA A 1057 15.20 18.77 21.10
CA ALA A 1057 14.40 17.71 21.71
C ALA A 1057 14.78 17.48 23.18
N ALA A 1058 16.07 17.53 23.53
CA ALA A 1058 16.50 17.48 24.93
C ALA A 1058 16.02 18.71 25.73
N CYS A 1059 16.10 19.92 25.17
CA CYS A 1059 15.50 21.09 25.79
C CYS A 1059 13.98 20.91 25.99
N TYR A 1060 13.26 20.42 24.98
CA TYR A 1060 11.84 20.12 25.07
C TYR A 1060 11.54 19.11 26.18
N TRP A 1061 12.33 18.03 26.28
CA TRP A 1061 12.21 17.02 27.33
C TRP A 1061 12.36 17.61 28.75
N PHE A 1062 13.44 18.34 29.01
CA PHE A 1062 13.70 18.91 30.34
C PHE A 1062 12.85 20.15 30.67
N SER A 1063 11.97 20.58 29.76
CA SER A 1063 11.07 21.71 29.98
C SER A 1063 9.60 21.32 29.80
N VAL A 1064 9.14 21.17 28.56
CA VAL A 1064 7.73 20.90 28.23
C VAL A 1064 7.28 19.56 28.81
N GLU A 1065 8.15 18.54 28.84
CA GLU A 1065 7.79 17.21 29.39
C GLU A 1065 8.07 17.08 30.89
N PHE A 1066 9.26 17.48 31.36
CA PHE A 1066 9.71 17.26 32.74
C PHE A 1066 10.20 18.52 33.46
N GLY A 1067 9.79 19.70 33.00
CA GLY A 1067 10.22 20.98 33.59
C GLY A 1067 9.57 21.29 34.94
N LEU A 1068 10.35 21.97 35.78
CA LEU A 1068 9.93 22.43 37.10
C LEU A 1068 10.06 23.97 37.22
N LEU A 1069 9.32 24.56 38.17
CA LEU A 1069 9.45 25.93 38.61
C LEU A 1069 9.81 25.98 40.08
N ILE A 1070 10.58 26.99 40.48
CA ILE A 1070 10.82 27.32 41.90
C ILE A 1070 9.94 28.53 42.23
N ASP A 1071 8.94 28.34 43.09
CA ASP A 1071 8.07 29.43 43.50
C ASP A 1071 8.81 30.45 44.40
N LEU A 1072 8.16 31.59 44.66
CA LEU A 1072 8.72 32.66 45.51
C LEU A 1072 9.02 32.22 46.95
N LYS A 1073 8.44 31.09 47.40
CA LYS A 1073 8.67 30.50 48.73
C LYS A 1073 9.77 29.42 48.69
N GLY A 1074 10.40 29.19 47.54
CA GLY A 1074 11.44 28.19 47.33
C GLY A 1074 10.90 26.77 47.14
N ALA A 1075 9.59 26.58 46.99
CA ALA A 1075 9.00 25.28 46.74
C ALA A 1075 9.06 24.93 45.26
N VAL A 1076 9.40 23.67 44.97
CA VAL A 1076 9.46 23.12 43.61
C VAL A 1076 8.06 22.75 43.15
N LYS A 1077 7.68 23.20 41.96
CA LYS A 1077 6.37 23.00 41.34
C LYS A 1077 6.54 22.44 39.93
N ALA A 1078 5.72 21.49 39.53
CA ALA A 1078 5.77 20.91 38.20
C ALA A 1078 4.98 21.74 37.18
N TYR A 1079 5.53 21.90 35.98
CA TYR A 1079 4.80 22.36 34.81
C TYR A 1079 4.95 21.42 33.59
N GLY A 1080 5.94 20.52 33.62
CA GLY A 1080 6.14 19.52 32.58
C GLY A 1080 4.98 18.52 32.50
N ALA A 1081 4.53 18.21 31.29
CA ALA A 1081 3.38 17.36 31.04
C ALA A 1081 3.56 15.91 31.53
N GLY A 1082 4.75 15.32 31.34
CA GLY A 1082 5.10 13.99 31.85
C GLY A 1082 5.04 13.91 33.38
N VAL A 1083 5.33 15.02 34.06
CA VAL A 1083 5.21 15.12 35.52
C VAL A 1083 3.76 15.34 35.95
N LEU A 1084 3.04 16.24 35.28
CA LEU A 1084 1.65 16.59 35.61
C LEU A 1084 0.64 15.46 35.33
N SER A 1085 0.98 14.52 34.43
CA SER A 1085 0.11 13.41 34.04
C SER A 1085 0.44 12.07 34.72
N SER A 1086 1.49 12.04 35.55
CA SER A 1086 1.95 10.86 36.27
C SER A 1086 1.96 11.10 37.77
N TYR A 1087 1.15 10.34 38.51
CA TYR A 1087 1.09 10.43 39.97
C TYR A 1087 2.46 10.17 40.61
N GLY A 1088 3.17 9.15 40.14
CA GLY A 1088 4.49 8.77 40.67
C GLY A 1088 5.54 9.85 40.41
N GLU A 1089 5.56 10.38 39.19
CA GLU A 1089 6.55 11.40 38.80
C GLU A 1089 6.30 12.75 39.50
N LEU A 1090 5.03 13.13 39.69
CA LEU A 1090 4.65 14.36 40.39
C LEU A 1090 5.15 14.36 41.84
N LEU A 1091 5.00 13.25 42.54
CA LEU A 1091 5.49 13.11 43.92
C LEU A 1091 7.01 12.96 43.97
N HIS A 1092 7.60 12.24 43.01
CA HIS A 1092 9.05 12.01 42.96
C HIS A 1092 9.82 13.31 42.71
N SER A 1093 9.39 14.10 41.72
CA SER A 1093 10.06 15.35 41.28
C SER A 1093 9.94 16.51 42.26
N THR A 1094 8.84 16.58 43.03
CA THR A 1094 8.56 17.69 43.94
C THR A 1094 8.88 17.36 45.41
N SER A 1095 9.45 16.18 45.69
CA SER A 1095 9.83 15.79 47.05
C SER A 1095 11.14 16.46 47.47
N PRO A 1096 11.12 17.37 48.47
CA PRO A 1096 12.31 18.12 48.88
C PRO A 1096 13.37 17.28 49.60
N THR A 1097 13.04 16.04 49.98
CA THR A 1097 13.93 15.15 50.76
C THR A 1097 14.39 13.94 49.98
N ASN A 1098 14.12 13.86 48.67
CA ASN A 1098 14.51 12.70 47.88
C ASN A 1098 16.00 12.81 47.48
N PRO A 1099 16.92 11.99 48.05
CA PRO A 1099 18.34 12.09 47.74
C PRO A 1099 18.70 11.53 46.36
N SER A 1100 17.76 10.87 45.67
CA SER A 1100 17.99 10.25 44.36
C SER A 1100 17.72 11.20 43.18
N ILE A 1101 17.31 12.45 43.42
CA ILE A 1101 17.03 13.44 42.37
C ILE A 1101 18.04 14.59 42.43
N SER A 1102 18.42 15.08 41.26
CA SER A 1102 19.24 16.28 41.09
C SER A 1102 18.42 17.36 40.39
N ILE A 1103 18.13 18.46 41.08
CA ILE A 1103 17.42 19.61 40.50
C ILE A 1103 18.44 20.70 40.18
N LYS A 1104 18.61 20.98 38.90
CA LYS A 1104 19.50 22.02 38.39
C LYS A 1104 18.70 23.28 38.02
N PRO A 1105 19.30 24.50 38.06
CA PRO A 1105 18.67 25.68 37.48
C PRO A 1105 18.47 25.49 35.97
N TRP A 1106 17.33 25.92 35.43
CA TRP A 1106 17.09 25.90 33.98
C TRP A 1106 18.16 26.69 33.24
N ASP A 1107 18.92 25.98 32.39
CA ASP A 1107 19.82 26.52 31.39
C ASP A 1107 19.67 25.65 30.12
N PRO A 1108 19.12 26.19 29.03
CA PRO A 1108 18.96 25.44 27.78
C PRO A 1108 20.27 24.88 27.21
N GLU A 1109 21.42 25.52 27.46
CA GLU A 1109 22.72 25.07 26.96
C GLU A 1109 23.18 23.80 27.69
N GLU A 1110 22.92 23.72 29.00
CA GLU A 1110 23.20 22.51 29.80
C GLU A 1110 22.18 21.41 29.48
N ALA A 1111 20.88 21.75 29.49
CA ALA A 1111 19.80 20.81 29.20
C ALA A 1111 19.92 20.17 27.81
N ALA A 1112 20.38 20.92 26.79
CA ALA A 1112 20.61 20.42 25.44
C ALA A 1112 21.65 19.28 25.35
N ASN A 1113 22.55 19.16 26.33
CA ASN A 1113 23.63 18.17 26.35
C ASN A 1113 23.45 17.12 27.46
N GLU A 1114 22.38 17.21 28.25
CA GLU A 1114 22.08 16.25 29.32
C GLU A 1114 21.38 15.01 28.75
N GLU A 1115 21.82 13.82 29.17
CA GLU A 1115 21.17 12.55 28.81
C GLU A 1115 20.01 12.24 29.76
N TYR A 1116 18.97 11.57 29.27
CA TYR A 1116 17.78 11.24 30.07
C TYR A 1116 17.25 9.83 29.77
N PRO A 1117 16.73 9.12 30.80
CA PRO A 1117 15.99 7.88 30.59
C PRO A 1117 14.55 8.18 30.14
N ILE A 1118 14.02 7.39 29.21
CA ILE A 1118 12.62 7.52 28.76
C ILE A 1118 11.65 6.54 29.46
N THR A 1119 12.17 5.44 30.03
CA THR A 1119 11.37 4.35 30.64
C THR A 1119 11.40 4.32 32.17
N LYS A 1120 12.05 5.30 32.82
CA LYS A 1120 12.23 5.36 34.28
C LYS A 1120 11.96 6.77 34.78
N MET A 1121 11.69 6.90 36.08
CA MET A 1121 11.60 8.21 36.75
C MET A 1121 12.87 9.02 36.51
N GLN A 1122 12.73 10.33 36.30
CA GLN A 1122 13.88 11.14 35.94
C GLN A 1122 14.84 11.30 37.13
N PRO A 1123 16.15 11.12 36.91
CA PRO A 1123 17.17 11.36 37.94
C PRO A 1123 17.56 12.85 38.02
N VAL A 1124 17.36 13.59 36.93
CA VAL A 1124 17.73 15.00 36.80
C VAL A 1124 16.55 15.80 36.28
N TYR A 1125 16.28 16.93 36.92
CA TYR A 1125 15.27 17.90 36.49
C TYR A 1125 15.90 19.29 36.39
N PHE A 1126 15.32 20.13 35.54
CA PHE A 1126 15.67 21.54 35.45
C PHE A 1126 14.53 22.42 35.95
N ALA A 1127 14.86 23.39 36.79
CA ALA A 1127 13.89 24.28 37.41
C ALA A 1127 14.14 25.75 37.04
N ALA A 1128 13.15 26.40 36.42
CA ALA A 1128 13.17 27.82 36.11
C ALA A 1128 12.54 28.65 37.25
N LYS A 1129 12.81 29.96 37.29
CA LYS A 1129 12.23 30.84 38.33
C LYS A 1129 10.77 31.21 38.03
N SER A 1130 10.43 31.28 36.75
CA SER A 1130 9.09 31.56 36.25
C SER A 1130 8.99 31.09 34.80
N MET A 1131 7.77 31.05 34.28
CA MET A 1131 7.56 30.68 32.88
C MET A 1131 8.15 31.72 31.91
N GLU A 1132 8.09 32.99 32.29
CA GLU A 1132 8.74 34.09 31.57
C GLU A 1132 10.27 33.95 31.54
N ASP A 1133 10.90 33.59 32.67
CA ASP A 1133 12.35 33.36 32.75
C ASP A 1133 12.77 32.19 31.84
N ALA A 1134 12.04 31.07 31.87
CA ALA A 1134 12.30 29.94 30.98
C ALA A 1134 12.17 30.34 29.49
N LYS A 1135 11.13 31.13 29.15
CA LYS A 1135 10.93 31.70 27.80
C LYS A 1135 12.08 32.58 27.35
N ILE A 1136 12.53 33.52 28.19
CA ILE A 1136 13.62 34.45 27.84
C ILE A 1136 14.91 33.67 27.58
N GLN A 1137 15.25 32.72 28.44
CA GLN A 1137 16.46 31.92 28.30
C GLN A 1137 16.39 31.02 27.06
N MET A 1138 15.25 30.36 26.81
CA MET A 1138 15.09 29.52 25.63
C MET A 1138 15.10 30.33 24.34
N LYS A 1139 14.49 31.52 24.32
CA LYS A 1139 14.59 32.43 23.18
C LYS A 1139 16.04 32.81 22.88
N ALA A 1140 16.80 33.18 23.91
CA ALA A 1140 18.21 33.53 23.77
C ALA A 1140 19.06 32.34 23.26
N TYR A 1141 18.72 31.11 23.64
CA TYR A 1141 19.33 29.90 23.10
C TYR A 1141 18.95 29.69 21.62
N CYS A 1142 17.66 29.72 21.29
CA CYS A 1142 17.14 29.55 19.93
C CYS A 1142 17.69 30.59 18.94
N ASP A 1143 17.91 31.83 19.38
CA ASP A 1143 18.51 32.90 18.58
C ASP A 1143 19.99 32.63 18.24
N ARG A 1144 20.69 31.81 19.04
CA ARG A 1144 22.09 31.38 18.81
C ARG A 1144 22.20 30.09 18.00
N VAL A 1145 21.10 29.36 17.80
CA VAL A 1145 21.10 28.11 17.03
C VAL A 1145 21.53 28.40 15.59
N SER A 1146 22.67 27.82 15.20
CA SER A 1146 23.28 28.03 13.88
C SER A 1146 22.36 27.53 12.77
N ARG A 1147 21.80 28.47 12.01
CA ARG A 1147 20.99 28.22 10.81
C ARG A 1147 21.38 29.21 9.73
N PRO A 1148 21.31 28.82 8.45
CA PRO A 1148 21.76 29.69 7.37
C PRO A 1148 20.69 30.71 6.93
N PHE A 1149 19.60 30.85 7.70
CA PHE A 1149 18.50 31.79 7.49
C PHE A 1149 17.83 32.11 8.81
N HIS A 1150 17.16 33.26 8.87
CA HIS A 1150 16.17 33.57 9.89
C HIS A 1150 14.77 33.26 9.35
N CYS A 1151 13.88 32.81 10.21
CA CYS A 1151 12.49 32.59 9.85
C CYS A 1151 11.55 33.27 10.85
N VAL A 1152 10.40 33.70 10.33
CA VAL A 1152 9.32 34.32 11.10
C VAL A 1152 8.03 33.63 10.70
N TYR A 1153 7.22 33.28 11.69
CA TYR A 1153 5.86 32.80 11.47
C TYR A 1153 4.90 33.99 11.38
N ASP A 1154 4.11 34.02 10.32
CA ASP A 1154 3.00 34.96 10.16
C ASP A 1154 1.68 34.25 10.48
N SER A 1155 0.99 34.73 11.52
CA SER A 1155 -0.27 34.15 11.96
C SER A 1155 -1.43 34.40 10.99
N GLU A 1156 -1.39 35.50 10.22
CA GLU A 1156 -2.49 35.84 9.30
C GLU A 1156 -2.50 34.91 8.08
N SER A 1157 -1.33 34.69 7.46
CA SER A 1157 -1.18 33.78 6.33
C SER A 1157 -0.87 32.34 6.73
N GLN A 1158 -0.75 32.05 8.03
CA GLN A 1158 -0.39 30.75 8.59
C GLN A 1158 0.87 30.13 7.91
N SER A 1159 1.83 30.99 7.60
CA SER A 1159 3.00 30.68 6.80
C SER A 1159 4.29 31.07 7.50
N VAL A 1160 5.34 30.30 7.24
CA VAL A 1160 6.70 30.65 7.65
C VAL A 1160 7.42 31.33 6.50
N PHE A 1161 7.89 32.55 6.78
CA PHE A 1161 8.72 33.31 5.87
C PHE A 1161 10.18 33.23 6.30
N THR A 1162 11.05 32.92 5.35
CA THR A 1162 12.49 32.96 5.55
C THR A 1162 13.04 34.28 5.00
N ASP A 1163 14.00 34.88 5.69
CA ASP A 1163 14.68 36.11 5.24
C ASP A 1163 15.51 35.88 3.96
N VAL A 1164 15.80 34.62 3.64
CA VAL A 1164 16.41 34.16 2.39
C VAL A 1164 15.65 32.94 1.85
N ASP A 1165 15.44 32.82 0.54
CA ASP A 1165 14.99 31.54 -0.04
C ASP A 1165 16.03 30.45 0.23
N VAL A 1166 15.57 29.25 0.54
CA VAL A 1166 16.40 28.08 0.84
C VAL A 1166 16.06 26.93 -0.11
N TYR A 1167 17.07 26.14 -0.48
CA TYR A 1167 16.85 24.87 -1.16
C TYR A 1167 16.64 23.80 -0.09
N THR A 1168 15.54 23.07 -0.20
CA THR A 1168 15.19 21.99 0.74
C THR A 1168 15.52 20.66 0.12
N ARG A 1169 16.35 19.86 0.79
CA ARG A 1169 16.57 18.45 0.41
C ARG A 1169 15.47 17.59 1.00
N PRO A 1170 15.02 16.53 0.29
CA PRO A 1170 14.29 15.45 0.93
C PRO A 1170 15.13 14.94 2.11
N VAL A 1171 14.56 14.91 3.31
CA VAL A 1171 15.21 14.26 4.44
C VAL A 1171 15.14 12.77 4.15
N ALA A 1172 16.30 12.13 3.94
CA ALA A 1172 16.35 10.68 3.84
C ALA A 1172 15.80 10.13 5.15
N MET A 1173 14.62 9.51 5.11
CA MET A 1173 14.11 8.75 6.23
C MET A 1173 15.19 7.73 6.57
N LYS A 1174 15.93 7.97 7.66
CA LYS A 1174 16.63 6.89 8.34
C LYS A 1174 15.55 6.03 8.95
N TYR A 1175 14.98 5.17 8.12
CA TYR A 1175 14.46 3.91 8.60
C TYR A 1175 15.57 3.36 9.50
N ARG A 1176 15.27 3.09 10.78
CA ARG A 1176 15.85 1.88 11.34
C ARG A 1176 15.55 0.83 10.28
N PRO A 1177 16.53 0.06 9.78
CA PRO A 1177 16.15 -1.20 9.18
C PRO A 1177 15.23 -1.82 10.23
N VAL A 1178 13.94 -1.90 9.91
CA VAL A 1178 13.09 -2.89 10.55
C VAL A 1178 13.95 -4.11 10.47
N ASP A 1179 14.34 -4.63 11.64
CA ASP A 1179 15.07 -5.87 11.67
C ASP A 1179 14.27 -6.81 10.75
N LEU A 1180 14.89 -7.22 9.64
CA LEU A 1180 14.21 -7.93 8.55
C LEU A 1180 13.76 -9.34 9.02
N SER A 1181 13.90 -9.62 10.32
CA SER A 1181 13.30 -10.68 11.11
C SER A 1181 11.79 -10.50 11.40
N LEU A 1182 11.16 -9.37 11.04
CA LEU A 1182 9.73 -9.11 11.28
C LEU A 1182 8.85 -9.02 10.00
N ARG A 1183 9.35 -9.50 8.84
CA ARG A 1183 8.54 -9.70 7.61
C ARG A 1183 8.21 -11.17 7.31
N GLU A 1184 8.25 -12.05 8.32
CA GLU A 1184 7.80 -13.44 8.21
C GLU A 1184 6.40 -13.70 8.81
N SER A 1185 5.60 -12.66 9.06
CA SER A 1185 4.21 -12.83 9.49
C SER A 1185 3.23 -11.75 8.99
N LEU A 1186 3.24 -11.48 7.69
CA LEU A 1186 1.99 -11.30 6.93
C LEU A 1186 1.84 -12.52 6.04
#